data_AF-A0A418DSL9-F1
#
_entry.id   AF-A0A418DSL9-F1
#
_cell.length_a   1.000
_cell.length_b   1.000
_cell.length_c   1.000
_cell.angle_alpha   90.00
_cell.angle_beta   90.00
_cell.angle_gamma   90.00
#
_symmetry.space_group_name_H-M   'P 1'
#
loop_
_entity.id
_entity.type
_entity.pdbx_description
1 polymer ?
#
loop_
_entity_poly.entity_id
_entity_poly.type
_entity_poly.pdbx_seq_one_letter_code
_entity_poly.pdbx_strand_id
1 'polypeptide(L)'
;MERGEKRATFNYTPHTTMVSVTKLLLVVGLVTLGQAQIPSFFDDEGNAESICNTDESLNVVCYKDTEPAKVSKSLAVARLLIGGSWCTGWLFGSEGHLITNNHCINNDAAAANTRVEFASVTPGCQDSVSLGSNPGVYATTNVTLILNDVNLDFALVKLNLVDGFDLKPYGYLQASETTVNVNDTAYVMGHPYGKPRRIAMVKDGTTAGRITTTNYTEPVQTNCYNVDRLGHNLDTEGGSSGSPLMSATTNLVIGLHNCGGCKASTTAYGSNYAIKMTYIVNLLRVKNVLPKDSVVTTPRGTLTQALTVAPTFAPSPSKCTVVEENVAYFGYHLASTQRSEVSLCCGDCDITPGCKLFVWTTDNGGTCWLKSDVGTKVASVGVKSAVLANPAATASPPTPPRCSPIEVNKDFYGEDIAAISHNIVLMWLFLVLAVGFAGVLEALVLWLLRSLAQSPKYVALVHKLTRQLAVVGLVYLLVKCAVLTERRQLRQESIHDAFDAANMLLLVASLSMAVQAIVVIVLLRVATTEMDGLGLLWSFEVVDEIQLAKSRPTWLFVRNWHATRVKLKLVDAFFRHVYGLPPMFGFAKHVRGIQEQLTFELFDMGFGAWVVLLALFYAFFSITGELEAAYDLPPKQTTTIPLFSSRWCVFVCFSSSLMAFATVFYIVLTWSYSRLVHHAKLHALVPSMDPPSQESDGEKKTSSSIWDAIASFATKEGTVTQLGPLEALSRMQALGERLEASLPTISPHDRTSHWAWRDEHPLTPLCRQTSLEQNVSTQIDCISLPIISYQSCRVLLQVILLVNGLGYAYFATTVLPFAPLDTIEETVQSIAAILPLVLVTVVLAPRLIRSLAL
;
A
#
# COMPACT_ATOMS: atom_id res chain seq x y z
N MET A 1 13.70 84.40 2.80
CA MET A 1 13.79 84.89 1.41
C MET A 1 14.67 83.90 0.68
N GLU A 2 14.33 83.26 -0.42
CA GLU A 2 13.20 83.34 -1.33
C GLU A 2 13.17 82.03 -2.14
N ARG A 3 12.05 81.77 -2.79
CA ARG A 3 11.61 80.52 -3.40
C ARG A 3 12.21 80.37 -4.82
N GLY A 4 12.58 79.16 -5.23
CA GLY A 4 13.05 78.89 -6.60
C GLY A 4 12.87 77.42 -7.01
N GLU A 5 11.70 77.12 -7.56
CA GLU A 5 11.29 75.84 -8.14
C GLU A 5 11.85 75.66 -9.56
N LYS A 6 12.36 74.46 -9.93
CA LYS A 6 11.97 73.68 -11.14
C LYS A 6 13.01 72.67 -11.65
N ARG A 7 12.46 71.48 -11.91
CA ARG A 7 12.66 70.54 -13.04
C ARG A 7 13.70 69.42 -12.94
N ALA A 8 13.16 68.23 -13.22
CA ALA A 8 13.77 66.91 -13.24
C ALA A 8 14.67 66.66 -14.47
N THR A 9 15.73 65.89 -14.24
CA THR A 9 16.32 64.91 -15.17
C THR A 9 17.01 63.83 -14.33
N PHE A 10 16.42 62.63 -14.23
CA PHE A 10 17.07 61.48 -13.59
C PHE A 10 17.68 60.61 -14.70
N ASN A 11 18.98 60.76 -14.92
CA ASN A 11 19.78 59.86 -15.75
C ASN A 11 20.12 58.62 -14.92
N TYR A 12 19.61 57.46 -15.32
CA TYR A 12 19.97 56.17 -14.76
C TYR A 12 21.23 55.64 -15.46
N THR A 13 22.32 55.48 -14.72
CA THR A 13 23.49 54.67 -15.09
C THR A 13 23.58 53.51 -14.10
N PRO A 14 23.72 52.24 -14.55
CA PRO A 14 23.77 51.11 -13.65
C PRO A 14 25.21 50.89 -13.18
N HIS A 15 25.45 51.10 -11.88
CA HIS A 15 26.63 50.55 -11.22
C HIS A 15 26.33 49.13 -10.73
N THR A 16 27.12 48.22 -11.26
CA THR A 16 27.37 46.85 -10.81
C THR A 16 27.76 46.82 -9.33
N THR A 17 26.92 46.22 -8.50
CA THR A 17 27.33 45.67 -7.21
C THR A 17 26.86 44.22 -7.13
N MET A 18 27.83 43.30 -7.17
CA MET A 18 27.63 41.90 -6.84
C MET A 18 26.96 41.79 -5.46
N VAL A 19 25.74 41.30 -5.43
CA VAL A 19 25.12 40.83 -4.19
C VAL A 19 25.43 39.35 -4.07
N SER A 20 26.24 39.06 -3.06
CA SER A 20 26.73 37.76 -2.64
C SER A 20 25.65 36.66 -2.63
N VAL A 21 25.96 35.55 -3.32
CA VAL A 21 25.19 34.29 -3.41
C VAL A 21 24.85 33.69 -2.02
N THR A 22 25.48 34.16 -0.95
CA THR A 22 25.16 33.79 0.44
C THR A 22 23.87 34.41 1.01
N LYS A 23 23.26 35.42 0.40
CA LYS A 23 21.99 36.00 0.88
C LYS A 23 20.73 35.49 0.17
N LEU A 24 20.85 34.79 -0.95
CA LEU A 24 19.72 34.10 -1.60
C LEU A 24 19.45 32.72 -0.98
N LEU A 25 20.43 32.15 -0.27
CA LEU A 25 20.29 30.91 0.50
C LEU A 25 19.59 31.09 1.87
N LEU A 26 19.29 32.32 2.28
CA LEU A 26 18.71 32.61 3.60
C LEU A 26 17.21 32.95 3.57
N VAL A 27 16.58 33.00 2.39
CA VAL A 27 15.13 33.23 2.22
C VAL A 27 14.38 31.97 1.72
N VAL A 28 15.10 30.91 1.33
CA VAL A 28 14.52 29.57 1.08
C VAL A 28 14.66 28.64 2.30
N GLY A 29 15.31 29.10 3.38
CA GLY A 29 15.59 28.34 4.60
C GLY A 29 14.59 28.49 5.75
N LEU A 30 13.33 28.88 5.50
CA LEU A 30 12.38 29.19 6.59
C LEU A 30 10.96 28.62 6.43
N VAL A 31 10.84 27.43 5.81
CA VAL A 31 9.61 26.59 5.92
C VAL A 31 9.92 25.16 6.41
N THR A 32 11.16 24.83 6.76
CA THR A 32 11.54 23.45 7.18
C THR A 32 11.73 23.26 8.68
N LEU A 33 11.06 24.05 9.53
CA LEU A 33 11.03 23.79 10.97
C LEU A 33 9.60 23.53 11.46
N GLY A 34 9.38 22.27 11.82
CA GLY A 34 8.18 21.79 12.46
C GLY A 34 7.37 20.86 11.56
N GLN A 35 7.83 19.62 11.39
CA GLN A 35 7.08 18.41 11.79
C GLN A 35 8.04 17.22 11.77
N ALA A 36 8.52 16.81 12.94
CA ALA A 36 8.82 15.41 13.18
C ALA A 36 7.47 14.68 13.19
N GLN A 37 6.94 14.37 12.01
CA GLN A 37 5.76 13.54 11.84
C GLN A 37 6.21 12.08 11.87
N ILE A 38 5.88 11.42 12.96
CA ILE A 38 5.65 9.97 13.01
C ILE A 38 4.80 9.63 11.79
N PRO A 39 5.16 8.65 10.93
CA PRO A 39 4.38 8.35 9.74
C PRO A 39 2.96 7.95 10.15
N SER A 40 2.03 8.87 9.95
CA SER A 40 0.59 8.69 10.04
C SER A 40 0.20 7.70 8.94
N PHE A 41 -0.22 6.51 9.35
CA PHE A 41 -0.46 5.36 8.49
C PHE A 41 -1.85 5.35 7.82
N PHE A 42 -2.61 6.45 7.87
CA PHE A 42 -3.96 6.51 7.30
C PHE A 42 -4.29 7.89 6.72
N ASP A 43 -4.70 7.86 5.45
CA ASP A 43 -5.88 8.50 4.86
C ASP A 43 -5.57 9.05 3.45
N ASP A 44 -5.94 8.25 2.44
CA ASP A 44 -7.08 8.53 1.54
C ASP A 44 -6.98 7.63 0.28
N GLU A 45 -7.59 6.44 0.31
CA GLU A 45 -8.31 5.90 -0.85
C GLU A 45 -9.59 5.19 -0.36
N GLY A 46 -10.73 5.66 -0.86
CA GLY A 46 -12.04 5.45 -0.28
C GLY A 46 -12.68 4.07 -0.49
N ASN A 47 -13.77 3.91 0.28
CA ASN A 47 -14.75 2.82 0.29
C ASN A 47 -14.45 1.60 1.18
N ALA A 48 -13.90 1.83 2.37
CA ALA A 48 -14.01 0.85 3.46
C ALA A 48 -15.05 1.23 4.52
N GLU A 49 -15.70 2.39 4.46
CA GLU A 49 -16.82 2.80 5.33
C GLU A 49 -17.72 3.71 4.50
N SER A 50 -19.03 3.48 4.47
CA SER A 50 -19.91 4.25 3.57
C SER A 50 -21.24 4.63 4.18
N ILE A 51 -21.65 5.86 3.86
CA ILE A 51 -23.02 6.32 4.00
C ILE A 51 -23.85 5.55 2.96
N CYS A 52 -24.89 4.86 3.42
CA CYS A 52 -25.83 4.13 2.62
C CYS A 52 -26.89 5.11 2.09
N ASN A 53 -26.51 5.94 1.11
CA ASN A 53 -27.28 7.04 0.49
C ASN A 53 -27.01 8.43 1.12
N THR A 54 -27.95 8.97 1.90
CA THR A 54 -27.81 10.21 2.66
C THR A 54 -27.42 9.90 4.09
N ASP A 55 -26.57 10.71 4.73
CA ASP A 55 -26.20 10.50 6.14
C ASP A 55 -27.41 10.72 7.06
N GLU A 56 -27.90 9.63 7.63
CA GLU A 56 -29.03 9.59 8.56
C GLU A 56 -28.58 9.49 10.02
N SER A 57 -27.27 9.51 10.28
CA SER A 57 -26.75 9.63 11.64
C SER A 57 -27.09 11.01 12.22
N LEU A 58 -27.36 11.06 13.53
CA LEU A 58 -27.62 12.31 14.23
C LEU A 58 -26.65 12.49 15.40
N ASN A 59 -26.43 13.75 15.79
CA ASN A 59 -25.68 14.09 16.99
C ASN A 59 -26.34 13.42 18.20
N VAL A 60 -25.54 12.85 19.11
CA VAL A 60 -26.09 12.08 20.26
C VAL A 60 -27.11 12.86 21.10
N VAL A 61 -26.98 14.19 21.17
CA VAL A 61 -27.91 15.06 21.90
C VAL A 61 -29.33 15.03 21.33
N CYS A 62 -29.50 14.73 20.04
CA CYS A 62 -30.82 14.55 19.41
C CYS A 62 -31.65 13.43 20.05
N TYR A 63 -30.99 12.48 20.72
CA TYR A 63 -31.61 11.29 21.29
C TYR A 63 -31.71 11.32 22.81
N LYS A 64 -31.32 12.42 23.44
CA LYS A 64 -31.28 12.56 24.91
C LYS A 64 -32.63 12.28 25.56
N ASP A 65 -33.71 12.76 24.95
CA ASP A 65 -35.06 12.66 25.50
C ASP A 65 -35.83 11.45 24.95
N THR A 66 -35.56 11.05 23.69
CA THR A 66 -36.28 9.96 23.02
C THR A 66 -35.69 8.58 23.31
N GLU A 67 -34.38 8.49 23.55
CA GLU A 67 -33.65 7.23 23.72
C GLU A 67 -32.60 7.30 24.86
N PRO A 68 -33.01 7.65 26.09
CA PRO A 68 -32.08 7.92 27.19
C PRO A 68 -31.19 6.72 27.55
N ALA A 69 -31.68 5.50 27.36
CA ALA A 69 -30.90 4.28 27.59
C ALA A 69 -29.73 4.14 26.60
N LYS A 70 -29.98 4.40 25.30
CA LYS A 70 -28.94 4.35 24.26
C LYS A 70 -27.91 5.46 24.46
N VAL A 71 -28.37 6.66 24.82
CA VAL A 71 -27.49 7.79 25.15
C VAL A 71 -26.61 7.48 26.37
N SER A 72 -27.17 6.87 27.42
CA SER A 72 -26.39 6.42 28.58
C SER A 72 -25.30 5.42 28.20
N LYS A 73 -25.62 4.41 27.37
CA LYS A 73 -24.63 3.44 26.87
C LYS A 73 -23.54 4.08 26.01
N SER A 74 -23.89 5.10 25.22
CA SER A 74 -22.93 5.80 24.36
C SER A 74 -21.80 6.50 25.12
N LEU A 75 -21.94 6.74 26.44
CA LEU A 75 -20.90 7.32 27.30
C LEU A 75 -19.61 6.51 27.30
N ALA A 76 -19.69 5.19 27.12
CA ALA A 76 -18.55 4.30 27.07
C ALA A 76 -17.78 4.36 25.73
N VAL A 77 -18.28 5.08 24.73
CA VAL A 77 -17.66 5.22 23.40
C VAL A 77 -16.73 6.43 23.40
N ALA A 78 -15.52 6.22 22.91
CA ALA A 78 -14.45 7.19 22.80
C ALA A 78 -14.07 7.47 21.35
N ARG A 79 -13.66 8.71 21.10
CA ARG A 79 -12.95 9.13 19.89
C ARG A 79 -11.48 8.81 20.07
N LEU A 80 -10.91 8.12 19.08
CA LEU A 80 -9.49 7.76 19.08
C LEU A 80 -8.76 8.61 18.06
N LEU A 81 -7.62 9.17 18.45
CA LEU A 81 -6.67 9.80 17.54
C LEU A 81 -5.37 8.98 17.57
N ILE A 82 -5.11 8.21 16.52
CA ILE A 82 -3.97 7.30 16.40
C ILE A 82 -3.00 7.84 15.36
N GLY A 83 -1.88 8.41 15.80
CA GLY A 83 -0.84 8.90 14.89
C GLY A 83 -1.34 9.85 13.79
N GLY A 84 -2.41 10.60 14.02
CA GLY A 84 -3.02 11.53 13.05
C GLY A 84 -4.31 11.03 12.38
N SER A 85 -4.66 9.76 12.54
CA SER A 85 -5.90 9.15 12.03
C SER A 85 -6.98 9.06 13.09
N TRP A 86 -8.24 9.04 12.68
CA TRP A 86 -9.38 8.92 13.57
C TRP A 86 -9.98 7.52 13.51
N CYS A 87 -10.27 6.96 14.69
CA CYS A 87 -11.08 5.75 14.83
C CYS A 87 -12.05 5.91 16.00
N THR A 88 -12.91 4.91 16.18
CA THR A 88 -13.79 4.77 17.33
C THR A 88 -13.34 3.60 18.19
N GLY A 89 -13.44 3.76 19.51
CA GLY A 89 -13.22 2.67 20.46
C GLY A 89 -14.20 2.78 21.62
N TRP A 90 -14.29 1.74 22.44
CA TRP A 90 -15.23 1.75 23.56
C TRP A 90 -14.78 0.87 24.72
N LEU A 91 -15.17 1.25 25.93
CA LEU A 91 -14.84 0.53 27.16
C LEU A 91 -15.53 -0.83 27.19
N PHE A 92 -14.74 -1.89 27.28
CA PHE A 92 -15.21 -3.27 27.25
C PHE A 92 -14.96 -3.98 28.58
N GLY A 93 -16.04 -4.22 29.32
CA GLY A 93 -15.95 -4.73 30.69
C GLY A 93 -15.51 -3.68 31.71
N SER A 94 -15.47 -4.08 32.98
CA SER A 94 -15.34 -3.20 34.14
C SER A 94 -13.90 -2.82 34.51
N GLU A 95 -12.92 -3.33 33.76
CA GLU A 95 -11.51 -3.25 34.14
C GLU A 95 -10.73 -2.15 33.39
N GLY A 96 -11.40 -1.24 32.68
CA GLY A 96 -10.71 -0.17 31.93
C GLY A 96 -9.97 -0.67 30.69
N HIS A 97 -10.43 -1.79 30.12
CA HIS A 97 -10.03 -2.20 28.78
C HIS A 97 -10.88 -1.45 27.75
N LEU A 98 -10.28 -1.17 26.61
CA LEU A 98 -10.95 -0.58 25.44
C LEU A 98 -10.75 -1.52 24.25
N ILE A 99 -11.78 -1.65 23.42
CA ILE A 99 -11.71 -2.42 22.17
C ILE A 99 -11.95 -1.51 20.96
N THR A 100 -11.23 -1.78 19.88
CA THR A 100 -11.34 -1.12 18.57
C THR A 100 -10.91 -2.11 17.47
N ASN A 101 -10.79 -1.69 16.21
CA ASN A 101 -10.29 -2.57 15.15
C ASN A 101 -8.78 -2.78 15.21
N ASN A 102 -8.32 -3.92 14.69
CA ASN A 102 -6.90 -4.19 14.51
C ASN A 102 -6.29 -3.17 13.54
N HIS A 103 -6.98 -2.84 12.45
CA HIS A 103 -6.45 -1.85 11.51
C HIS A 103 -6.30 -0.45 12.16
N CYS A 104 -7.05 -0.11 13.23
CA CYS A 104 -6.81 1.11 14.00
C CYS A 104 -5.56 1.00 14.91
N ILE A 105 -5.44 -0.11 15.66
CA ILE A 105 -4.31 -0.35 16.58
C ILE A 105 -3.74 -1.76 16.32
N ASN A 106 -2.77 -1.86 15.42
CA ASN A 106 -2.22 -3.15 14.95
C ASN A 106 -0.90 -3.57 15.63
N ASN A 107 -0.29 -2.69 16.42
CA ASN A 107 0.98 -2.95 17.10
C ASN A 107 1.19 -2.00 18.28
N ASP A 108 2.24 -2.25 19.06
CA ASP A 108 2.60 -1.45 20.23
C ASP A 108 2.94 0.01 19.89
N ALA A 109 3.45 0.30 18.69
CA ALA A 109 3.76 1.67 18.28
C ALA A 109 2.48 2.49 18.03
N ALA A 110 1.46 1.89 17.41
CA ALA A 110 0.14 2.50 17.27
C ALA A 110 -0.51 2.71 18.64
N ALA A 111 -0.42 1.71 19.53
CA ALA A 111 -0.93 1.80 20.90
C ALA A 111 -0.24 2.93 21.70
N ALA A 112 1.08 3.05 21.59
CA ALA A 112 1.86 4.11 22.23
C ALA A 112 1.51 5.52 21.73
N ASN A 113 0.92 5.63 20.53
CA ASN A 113 0.57 6.91 19.90
C ASN A 113 -0.95 7.10 19.73
N THR A 114 -1.74 6.44 20.58
CA THR A 114 -3.19 6.54 20.61
C THR A 114 -3.65 7.47 21.74
N ARG A 115 -4.36 8.54 21.39
CA ARG A 115 -5.08 9.38 22.34
C ARG A 115 -6.53 8.93 22.41
N VAL A 116 -7.06 8.80 23.63
CA VAL A 116 -8.44 8.37 23.89
C VAL A 116 -9.21 9.52 24.49
N GLU A 117 -10.28 9.95 23.81
CA GLU A 117 -11.10 11.10 24.15
C GLU A 117 -12.55 10.69 24.35
N PHE A 118 -13.08 10.91 25.56
CA PHE A 118 -14.48 10.68 25.87
C PHE A 118 -15.26 12.00 25.88
N ALA A 119 -16.60 11.92 25.86
CA ALA A 119 -17.49 13.08 25.96
C ALA A 119 -17.28 14.18 24.89
N SER A 120 -16.72 13.86 23.72
CA SER A 120 -16.81 14.73 22.55
C SER A 120 -18.22 14.68 21.99
N VAL A 121 -19.03 15.68 22.30
CA VAL A 121 -20.45 15.81 21.91
C VAL A 121 -20.76 17.26 21.55
N THR A 122 -21.73 17.48 20.67
CA THR A 122 -22.21 18.84 20.38
C THR A 122 -23.09 19.37 21.52
N PRO A 123 -23.19 20.70 21.71
CA PRO A 123 -24.17 21.31 22.63
C PRO A 123 -25.63 21.09 22.20
N GLY A 124 -25.90 21.20 20.90
CA GLY A 124 -27.23 21.11 20.29
C GLY A 124 -27.36 19.97 19.30
N CYS A 125 -28.61 19.58 19.02
CA CYS A 125 -28.93 18.51 18.08
C CYS A 125 -28.55 18.87 16.63
N GLN A 126 -28.83 20.10 16.19
CA GLN A 126 -28.62 20.56 14.82
C GLN A 126 -27.29 21.32 14.63
N ASP A 127 -26.40 21.25 15.61
CA ASP A 127 -25.11 21.95 15.54
C ASP A 127 -24.25 21.36 14.42
N SER A 128 -23.59 22.25 13.67
CA SER A 128 -22.64 21.86 12.63
C SER A 128 -21.46 21.11 13.24
N VAL A 129 -21.11 19.98 12.62
CA VAL A 129 -19.97 19.16 13.03
C VAL A 129 -18.89 19.18 11.95
N SER A 130 -17.64 19.13 12.39
CA SER A 130 -16.47 19.01 11.53
C SER A 130 -15.44 18.10 12.21
N LEU A 131 -14.45 17.64 11.44
CA LEU A 131 -13.39 16.77 11.93
C LEU A 131 -12.68 17.41 13.14
N GLY A 132 -12.60 16.67 14.25
CA GLY A 132 -11.97 17.13 15.49
C GLY A 132 -12.74 18.20 16.27
N SER A 133 -13.94 18.62 15.84
CA SER A 133 -14.70 19.65 16.56
C SER A 133 -15.24 19.14 17.90
N ASN A 134 -15.68 20.08 18.75
CA ASN A 134 -16.22 19.83 20.10
C ASN A 134 -15.35 18.86 20.93
N PRO A 135 -14.12 19.26 21.30
CA PRO A 135 -13.25 18.40 22.08
C PRO A 135 -13.89 18.04 23.42
N GLY A 136 -13.77 16.77 23.79
CA GLY A 136 -14.19 16.23 25.07
C GLY A 136 -13.04 16.19 26.07
N VAL A 137 -12.99 15.12 26.85
CA VAL A 137 -12.00 14.90 27.90
C VAL A 137 -11.07 13.75 27.51
N TYR A 138 -9.77 14.03 27.44
CA TYR A 138 -8.75 13.02 27.16
C TYR A 138 -8.49 12.16 28.39
N ALA A 139 -8.76 10.85 28.29
CA ALA A 139 -8.46 9.88 29.32
C ALA A 139 -6.98 9.46 29.33
N THR A 140 -6.35 9.44 28.16
CA THR A 140 -4.93 9.09 28.00
C THR A 140 -4.36 9.54 26.65
N THR A 141 -3.04 9.63 26.57
CA THR A 141 -2.25 9.87 25.36
C THR A 141 -1.53 8.62 24.85
N ASN A 142 -1.58 7.49 25.57
CA ASN A 142 -1.08 6.21 25.11
C ASN A 142 -1.90 5.03 25.70
N VAL A 143 -1.89 3.90 25.03
CA VAL A 143 -2.52 2.67 25.52
C VAL A 143 -1.55 1.51 25.42
N THR A 144 -1.81 0.46 26.18
CA THR A 144 -1.03 -0.79 26.13
C THR A 144 -1.81 -1.81 25.32
N LEU A 145 -1.22 -2.37 24.25
CA LEU A 145 -1.86 -3.41 23.46
C LEU A 145 -1.86 -4.74 24.25
N ILE A 146 -3.02 -5.36 24.42
CA ILE A 146 -3.16 -6.64 25.13
C ILE A 146 -3.22 -7.80 24.12
N LEU A 147 -4.06 -7.66 23.10
CA LEU A 147 -4.21 -8.63 22.02
C LEU A 147 -4.80 -7.93 20.80
N ASN A 148 -4.29 -8.24 19.62
CA ASN A 148 -4.98 -7.99 18.36
C ASN A 148 -5.06 -9.26 17.52
N ASP A 149 -6.03 -9.30 16.62
CA ASP A 149 -6.16 -10.35 15.61
C ASP A 149 -6.46 -9.72 14.25
N VAL A 150 -5.65 -10.06 13.26
CA VAL A 150 -5.77 -9.51 11.90
C VAL A 150 -6.98 -10.08 11.17
N ASN A 151 -7.38 -11.33 11.43
CA ASN A 151 -8.50 -11.96 10.72
C ASN A 151 -9.84 -11.45 11.25
N LEU A 152 -9.97 -11.36 12.58
CA LEU A 152 -11.16 -10.83 13.24
C LEU A 152 -11.15 -9.31 13.36
N ASP A 153 -10.14 -8.65 12.78
CA ASP A 153 -9.94 -7.21 12.76
C ASP A 153 -10.29 -6.48 14.06
N PHE A 154 -9.77 -6.96 15.19
CA PHE A 154 -9.98 -6.31 16.50
C PHE A 154 -8.67 -6.15 17.25
N ALA A 155 -8.62 -5.15 18.11
CA ALA A 155 -7.58 -4.89 19.08
C ALA A 155 -8.20 -4.62 20.45
N LEU A 156 -7.77 -5.36 21.46
CA LEU A 156 -8.04 -5.11 22.87
C LEU A 156 -6.83 -4.40 23.48
N VAL A 157 -7.07 -3.24 24.08
CA VAL A 157 -6.04 -2.40 24.70
C VAL A 157 -6.41 -2.07 26.14
N LYS A 158 -5.40 -1.74 26.94
CA LYS A 158 -5.55 -1.22 28.30
C LYS A 158 -5.24 0.28 28.31
N LEU A 159 -6.11 1.07 28.92
CA LEU A 159 -5.90 2.51 29.04
C LEU A 159 -4.87 2.83 30.12
N ASN A 160 -3.84 3.61 29.76
CA ASN A 160 -2.86 4.15 30.70
C ASN A 160 -3.35 5.52 31.16
N LEU A 161 -4.30 5.55 32.10
CA LEU A 161 -5.04 6.76 32.47
C LEU A 161 -4.12 7.89 32.95
N VAL A 162 -4.48 9.13 32.61
CA VAL A 162 -3.90 10.32 33.24
C VAL A 162 -4.22 10.29 34.74
N ASP A 163 -3.25 10.70 35.58
CA ASP A 163 -3.40 10.72 37.03
C ASP A 163 -4.69 11.44 37.45
N GLY A 164 -5.54 10.74 38.21
CA GLY A 164 -6.82 11.26 38.71
C GLY A 164 -8.00 11.16 37.74
N PHE A 165 -7.83 10.58 36.53
CA PHE A 165 -8.95 10.35 35.62
C PHE A 165 -9.83 9.18 36.10
N ASP A 166 -11.14 9.42 36.26
CA ASP A 166 -12.12 8.40 36.66
C ASP A 166 -12.94 7.91 35.46
N LEU A 167 -12.93 6.60 35.21
CA LEU A 167 -13.72 5.96 34.15
C LEU A 167 -15.17 5.69 34.58
N LYS A 168 -15.51 5.72 35.87
CA LYS A 168 -16.85 5.38 36.37
C LYS A 168 -18.00 6.17 35.71
N PRO A 169 -17.88 7.48 35.45
CA PRO A 169 -18.96 8.24 34.80
C PRO A 169 -19.28 7.77 33.37
N TYR A 170 -18.34 7.09 32.72
CA TYR A 170 -18.48 6.62 31.34
C TYR A 170 -19.07 5.20 31.26
N GLY A 171 -19.01 4.43 32.36
CA GLY A 171 -19.47 3.06 32.39
C GLY A 171 -18.67 2.14 31.46
N TYR A 172 -19.30 1.05 31.00
CA TYR A 172 -18.73 0.13 30.01
C TYR A 172 -19.84 -0.57 29.24
N LEU A 173 -19.50 -1.13 28.07
CA LEU A 173 -20.40 -1.94 27.27
C LEU A 173 -20.15 -3.44 27.51
N GLN A 174 -21.18 -4.22 27.21
CA GLN A 174 -21.16 -5.67 27.34
C GLN A 174 -21.60 -6.31 26.02
N ALA A 175 -20.92 -7.38 25.64
CA ALA A 175 -21.24 -8.18 24.48
C ALA A 175 -22.40 -9.14 24.75
N SER A 176 -23.21 -9.37 23.72
CA SER A 176 -24.19 -10.45 23.71
C SER A 176 -23.56 -11.76 23.28
N GLU A 177 -23.98 -12.86 23.92
CA GLU A 177 -23.66 -14.23 23.48
C GLU A 177 -24.71 -14.84 22.58
N THR A 178 -25.85 -14.16 22.42
CA THR A 178 -26.94 -14.67 21.59
C THR A 178 -26.64 -14.42 20.11
N THR A 179 -26.87 -15.43 19.28
CA THR A 179 -26.81 -15.28 17.83
C THR A 179 -27.87 -14.30 17.35
N VAL A 180 -27.53 -13.52 16.33
CA VAL A 180 -28.38 -12.49 15.72
C VAL A 180 -29.04 -13.02 14.45
N ASN A 181 -30.27 -12.60 14.17
CA ASN A 181 -31.02 -12.96 12.97
C ASN A 181 -31.05 -11.83 11.94
N VAL A 182 -31.27 -12.17 10.67
CA VAL A 182 -31.58 -11.18 9.63
C VAL A 182 -32.87 -10.45 10.02
N ASN A 183 -32.90 -9.14 9.78
CA ASN A 183 -33.95 -8.19 10.19
C ASN A 183 -34.01 -7.83 11.68
N ASP A 184 -33.15 -8.38 12.55
CA ASP A 184 -33.02 -7.88 13.92
C ASP A 184 -32.65 -6.39 13.89
N THR A 185 -33.29 -5.60 14.76
CA THR A 185 -33.07 -4.15 14.81
C THR A 185 -31.77 -3.83 15.54
N ALA A 186 -31.02 -2.90 14.96
CA ALA A 186 -29.69 -2.53 15.44
C ALA A 186 -29.46 -1.01 15.32
N TYR A 187 -28.47 -0.52 16.06
CA TYR A 187 -27.94 0.83 15.92
C TYR A 187 -26.42 0.83 16.08
N VAL A 188 -25.75 1.83 15.53
CA VAL A 188 -24.31 2.02 15.67
C VAL A 188 -24.03 3.40 16.25
N MET A 189 -23.05 3.49 17.13
CA MET A 189 -22.69 4.73 17.80
C MET A 189 -21.17 4.91 17.77
N GLY A 190 -20.70 6.08 17.36
CA GLY A 190 -19.28 6.29 17.16
C GLY A 190 -18.91 7.71 16.77
N HIS A 191 -17.71 7.86 16.22
CA HIS A 191 -17.12 9.13 15.81
C HIS A 191 -16.79 9.14 14.31
N PRO A 192 -17.82 9.14 13.44
CA PRO A 192 -17.61 9.16 11.99
C PRO A 192 -16.77 10.38 11.60
N TYR A 193 -15.71 10.18 10.83
CA TYR A 193 -14.77 11.21 10.37
C TYR A 193 -14.15 12.06 11.49
N GLY A 194 -13.94 11.44 12.67
CA GLY A 194 -13.45 12.14 13.85
C GLY A 194 -14.39 13.24 14.36
N LYS A 195 -15.65 13.26 13.93
CA LYS A 195 -16.67 14.20 14.39
C LYS A 195 -17.07 13.89 15.85
N PRO A 196 -17.77 14.82 16.54
CA PRO A 196 -18.40 14.53 17.83
C PRO A 196 -19.33 13.32 17.74
N ARG A 197 -19.61 12.66 18.87
CA ARG A 197 -20.32 11.39 18.93
C ARG A 197 -21.69 11.46 18.24
N ARG A 198 -21.91 10.52 17.32
CA ARG A 198 -23.15 10.37 16.54
C ARG A 198 -23.71 8.96 16.70
N ILE A 199 -25.02 8.85 16.52
CA ILE A 199 -25.73 7.56 16.53
C ILE A 199 -26.52 7.46 15.23
N ALA A 200 -26.31 6.36 14.49
CA ALA A 200 -27.18 5.96 13.39
C ALA A 200 -28.15 4.90 13.90
N MET A 201 -29.45 5.18 13.80
CA MET A 201 -30.53 4.29 14.24
C MET A 201 -31.57 4.00 13.16
N VAL A 202 -31.64 4.83 12.13
CA VAL A 202 -32.67 4.76 11.10
C VAL A 202 -32.06 4.60 9.71
N LYS A 203 -32.89 4.11 8.81
CA LYS A 203 -32.69 4.02 7.37
C LYS A 203 -33.91 4.62 6.67
N ASP A 204 -33.68 5.36 5.60
CA ASP A 204 -34.70 5.98 4.75
C ASP A 204 -35.62 6.91 5.56
N GLY A 205 -35.00 7.73 6.42
CA GLY A 205 -35.61 8.75 7.27
C GLY A 205 -36.45 8.27 8.45
N THR A 206 -36.98 7.04 8.42
CA THR A 206 -37.96 6.58 9.44
C THR A 206 -37.85 5.10 9.83
N THR A 207 -37.26 4.25 9.01
CA THR A 207 -37.22 2.81 9.28
C THR A 207 -36.11 2.49 10.26
N ALA A 208 -36.35 1.69 11.29
CA ALA A 208 -35.26 1.25 12.18
C ALA A 208 -34.17 0.51 11.38
N GLY A 209 -32.90 0.79 11.69
CA GLY A 209 -31.76 0.07 11.14
C GLY A 209 -31.77 -1.40 11.55
N ARG A 210 -31.25 -2.26 10.67
CA ARG A 210 -31.37 -3.71 10.78
C ARG A 210 -30.14 -4.44 10.31
N ILE A 211 -30.04 -5.69 10.74
CA ILE A 211 -29.13 -6.68 10.19
C ILE A 211 -29.65 -7.14 8.83
N THR A 212 -28.85 -6.99 7.78
CA THR A 212 -29.18 -7.34 6.39
C THR A 212 -28.73 -8.75 6.02
N THR A 213 -27.66 -9.23 6.62
CA THR A 213 -27.18 -10.61 6.47
C THR A 213 -26.44 -11.05 7.73
N THR A 214 -26.53 -12.34 8.05
CA THR A 214 -25.83 -12.96 9.19
C THR A 214 -24.70 -13.87 8.75
N ASN A 215 -24.52 -14.08 7.44
CA ASN A 215 -23.42 -14.86 6.89
C ASN A 215 -22.92 -14.17 5.63
N TYR A 216 -21.87 -13.37 5.79
CA TYR A 216 -21.22 -12.69 4.69
C TYR A 216 -19.71 -12.88 4.77
N THR A 217 -19.18 -13.55 3.76
CA THR A 217 -17.75 -13.77 3.56
C THR A 217 -17.45 -13.33 2.14
N GLU A 218 -16.48 -12.45 1.96
CA GLU A 218 -16.17 -11.95 0.62
C GLU A 218 -15.52 -13.03 -0.24
N PRO A 219 -15.94 -13.20 -1.50
CA PRO A 219 -15.37 -14.21 -2.39
C PRO A 219 -13.92 -13.90 -2.80
N VAL A 220 -13.45 -12.66 -2.59
CA VAL A 220 -12.10 -12.18 -2.85
C VAL A 220 -11.61 -11.42 -1.62
N GLN A 221 -10.36 -11.60 -1.20
CA GLN A 221 -9.82 -10.89 -0.04
C GLN A 221 -9.67 -9.39 -0.34
N THR A 222 -10.44 -8.55 0.34
CA THR A 222 -10.33 -7.08 0.32
C THR A 222 -9.74 -6.57 1.64
N ASN A 223 -9.66 -5.24 1.80
CA ASN A 223 -9.29 -4.56 3.05
C ASN A 223 -10.22 -4.90 4.22
N CYS A 224 -11.36 -5.55 3.96
CA CYS A 224 -12.36 -5.92 4.95
C CYS A 224 -12.21 -7.34 5.53
N TYR A 225 -11.11 -8.02 5.20
CA TYR A 225 -10.72 -9.38 5.60
C TYR A 225 -11.74 -10.48 5.22
N ASN A 226 -11.23 -11.70 5.01
CA ASN A 226 -12.04 -12.83 4.56
C ASN A 226 -12.61 -13.61 5.75
N VAL A 227 -13.48 -12.96 6.52
CA VAL A 227 -14.18 -13.57 7.67
C VAL A 227 -15.68 -13.35 7.58
N ASP A 228 -16.40 -14.31 8.16
CA ASP A 228 -17.86 -14.31 8.26
C ASP A 228 -18.35 -13.17 9.18
N ARG A 229 -19.13 -12.25 8.60
CA ARG A 229 -19.55 -10.98 9.18
C ARG A 229 -21.07 -10.83 9.25
N LEU A 230 -21.51 -9.90 10.09
CA LEU A 230 -22.86 -9.34 10.04
C LEU A 230 -22.89 -8.20 9.03
N GLY A 231 -23.89 -8.17 8.16
CA GLY A 231 -24.23 -6.99 7.37
C GLY A 231 -25.29 -6.14 8.10
N HIS A 232 -25.18 -4.83 8.02
CA HIS A 232 -26.15 -3.86 8.53
C HIS A 232 -26.32 -2.70 7.54
N ASN A 233 -27.47 -2.02 7.60
CA ASN A 233 -27.81 -0.89 6.72
C ASN A 233 -27.65 0.48 7.40
N LEU A 234 -26.92 0.55 8.51
CA LEU A 234 -26.70 1.78 9.26
C LEU A 234 -25.51 2.56 8.72
N ASP A 235 -25.64 3.88 8.63
CA ASP A 235 -24.61 4.76 8.08
C ASP A 235 -23.35 4.85 8.95
N THR A 236 -22.20 4.82 8.26
CA THR A 236 -20.86 4.97 8.83
C THR A 236 -19.98 5.78 7.87
N GLU A 237 -18.94 6.42 8.36
CA GLU A 237 -17.94 7.13 7.54
C GLU A 237 -16.56 6.82 8.10
N GLY A 238 -15.50 7.02 7.31
CA GLY A 238 -14.10 6.85 7.73
C GLY A 238 -13.86 7.35 9.16
N GLY A 239 -13.41 6.48 10.06
CA GLY A 239 -13.25 6.76 11.49
C GLY A 239 -14.37 6.23 12.39
N SER A 240 -15.43 5.69 11.79
CA SER A 240 -16.39 4.80 12.47
C SER A 240 -15.76 3.45 12.81
N SER A 241 -14.57 3.14 12.31
CA SER A 241 -13.87 1.88 12.54
C SER A 241 -13.72 1.63 14.03
N GLY A 242 -14.19 0.47 14.48
CA GLY A 242 -14.20 0.04 15.87
C GLY A 242 -15.47 0.42 16.62
N SER A 243 -16.44 1.05 15.96
CA SER A 243 -17.74 1.36 16.58
C SER A 243 -18.49 0.09 16.99
N PRO A 244 -19.16 0.08 18.16
CA PRO A 244 -20.01 -1.02 18.56
C PRO A 244 -21.31 -1.02 17.74
N LEU A 245 -21.60 -2.16 17.10
CA LEU A 245 -22.93 -2.46 16.56
C LEU A 245 -23.78 -3.04 17.69
N MET A 246 -24.86 -2.34 18.04
CA MET A 246 -25.69 -2.59 19.20
C MET A 246 -27.03 -3.20 18.80
N SER A 247 -27.52 -4.18 19.57
CA SER A 247 -28.91 -4.62 19.48
C SER A 247 -29.83 -3.51 19.99
N ALA A 248 -30.81 -3.10 19.19
CA ALA A 248 -31.74 -2.04 19.57
C ALA A 248 -32.67 -2.45 20.72
N THR A 249 -32.87 -3.75 20.94
CA THR A 249 -33.76 -4.28 21.99
C THR A 249 -33.03 -4.48 23.32
N THR A 250 -31.81 -5.01 23.29
CA THR A 250 -31.08 -5.37 24.52
C THR A 250 -30.02 -4.34 24.92
N ASN A 251 -29.62 -3.44 24.02
CA ASN A 251 -28.47 -2.54 24.21
C ASN A 251 -27.16 -3.28 24.53
N LEU A 252 -27.02 -4.52 24.04
CA LEU A 252 -25.78 -5.29 24.07
C LEU A 252 -25.06 -5.20 22.73
N VAL A 253 -23.73 -5.28 22.78
CA VAL A 253 -22.88 -5.27 21.58
C VAL A 253 -23.02 -6.62 20.88
N ILE A 254 -23.43 -6.59 19.62
CA ILE A 254 -23.61 -7.78 18.77
C ILE A 254 -22.53 -7.90 17.70
N GLY A 255 -21.84 -6.80 17.38
CA GLY A 255 -20.69 -6.81 16.48
C GLY A 255 -19.78 -5.60 16.65
N LEU A 256 -18.59 -5.70 16.08
CA LEU A 256 -17.61 -4.62 15.98
C LEU A 256 -17.57 -4.15 14.53
N HIS A 257 -18.02 -2.92 14.26
CA HIS A 257 -17.99 -2.36 12.91
C HIS A 257 -16.54 -2.33 12.41
N ASN A 258 -16.31 -2.88 11.23
CA ASN A 258 -14.96 -3.03 10.68
C ASN A 258 -14.86 -2.64 9.20
N CYS A 259 -16.00 -2.56 8.50
CA CYS A 259 -16.01 -2.22 7.10
C CYS A 259 -17.36 -1.73 6.58
N GLY A 260 -17.32 -1.12 5.42
CA GLY A 260 -18.44 -0.56 4.69
C GLY A 260 -18.55 -1.19 3.33
N GLY A 261 -19.78 -1.31 2.86
CA GLY A 261 -20.10 -1.95 1.60
C GLY A 261 -21.27 -1.32 0.88
N CYS A 262 -21.82 -0.23 1.41
CA CYS A 262 -22.84 0.54 0.72
C CYS A 262 -22.26 1.29 -0.49
N LYS A 263 -22.81 1.04 -1.68
CA LYS A 263 -22.59 1.85 -2.88
C LYS A 263 -23.87 2.62 -3.17
N ALA A 264 -23.76 3.93 -3.41
CA ALA A 264 -24.90 4.82 -3.68
C ALA A 264 -25.77 4.39 -4.88
N SER A 265 -25.30 3.47 -5.72
CA SER A 265 -26.01 2.97 -6.90
C SER A 265 -26.68 1.60 -6.75
N THR A 266 -26.54 0.90 -5.62
CA THR A 266 -27.09 -0.46 -5.45
C THR A 266 -28.10 -0.52 -4.31
N THR A 267 -29.39 -0.44 -4.65
CA THR A 267 -30.51 -0.65 -3.71
C THR A 267 -30.65 -2.09 -3.22
N ALA A 268 -29.95 -3.06 -3.84
CA ALA A 268 -30.11 -4.48 -3.53
C ALA A 268 -28.96 -5.11 -2.70
N TYR A 269 -27.75 -4.53 -2.64
CA TYR A 269 -26.58 -5.21 -2.08
C TYR A 269 -25.52 -4.33 -1.38
N GLY A 270 -25.84 -3.09 -1.02
CA GLY A 270 -24.95 -2.26 -0.21
C GLY A 270 -25.22 -2.45 1.28
N SER A 271 -24.33 -3.09 2.03
CA SER A 271 -24.41 -3.14 3.50
C SER A 271 -23.07 -2.80 4.11
N ASN A 272 -23.09 -2.10 5.23
CA ASN A 272 -21.94 -2.00 6.12
C ASN A 272 -21.78 -3.30 6.90
N TYR A 273 -20.60 -3.57 7.43
CA TYR A 273 -20.21 -4.85 7.99
C TYR A 273 -19.61 -4.71 9.38
N ALA A 274 -19.88 -5.73 10.20
CA ALA A 274 -19.33 -5.86 11.54
C ALA A 274 -18.88 -7.29 11.83
N ILE A 275 -17.74 -7.41 12.51
CA ILE A 275 -17.24 -8.68 13.03
C ILE A 275 -18.15 -9.13 14.15
N LYS A 276 -18.57 -10.39 14.12
CA LYS A 276 -19.45 -10.98 15.15
C LYS A 276 -18.76 -10.94 16.51
N MET A 277 -19.42 -10.33 17.49
CA MET A 277 -18.84 -10.21 18.84
C MET A 277 -18.63 -11.58 19.50
N THR A 278 -19.42 -12.59 19.12
CA THR A 278 -19.26 -13.98 19.57
C THR A 278 -17.90 -14.58 19.17
N TYR A 279 -17.35 -14.24 18.00
CA TYR A 279 -16.03 -14.72 17.58
C TYR A 279 -14.91 -14.09 18.41
N ILE A 280 -15.00 -12.78 18.66
CA ILE A 280 -14.04 -12.05 19.48
C ILE A 280 -14.08 -12.55 20.93
N VAL A 281 -15.28 -12.65 21.54
CA VAL A 281 -15.45 -13.15 22.91
C VAL A 281 -14.89 -14.57 23.07
N ASN A 282 -15.16 -15.46 22.11
CA ASN A 282 -14.63 -16.83 22.16
C ASN A 282 -13.10 -16.84 22.10
N LEU A 283 -12.48 -16.03 21.24
CA LEU A 283 -11.02 -15.93 21.17
C LEU A 283 -10.42 -15.38 22.47
N LEU A 284 -11.01 -14.32 23.04
CA LEU A 284 -10.56 -13.72 24.29
C LEU A 284 -10.64 -14.69 25.48
N ARG A 285 -11.67 -15.54 25.53
CA ARG A 285 -11.76 -16.63 26.53
C ARG A 285 -10.66 -17.66 26.36
N VAL A 286 -10.45 -18.13 25.13
CA VAL A 286 -9.41 -19.12 24.82
C VAL A 286 -8.02 -18.57 25.17
N LYS A 287 -7.80 -17.27 24.96
CA LYS A 287 -6.55 -16.58 25.30
C LYS A 287 -6.47 -16.13 26.76
N ASN A 288 -7.51 -16.37 27.56
CA ASN A 288 -7.61 -15.97 28.97
C ASN A 288 -7.36 -14.47 29.22
N VAL A 289 -7.85 -13.61 28.32
CA VAL A 289 -7.72 -12.15 28.39
C VAL A 289 -9.08 -11.44 28.26
N LEU A 290 -10.19 -12.18 28.42
CA LEU A 290 -11.52 -11.60 28.40
C LEU A 290 -11.71 -10.68 29.63
N PRO A 291 -11.96 -9.37 29.45
CA PRO A 291 -12.15 -8.46 30.59
C PRO A 291 -13.33 -8.88 31.46
N LYS A 292 -13.24 -8.60 32.76
CA LYS A 292 -14.34 -8.88 33.68
C LYS A 292 -15.61 -8.09 33.30
N ASP A 293 -16.77 -8.69 33.54
CA ASP A 293 -18.09 -8.11 33.28
C ASP A 293 -18.34 -7.71 31.81
N SER A 294 -17.53 -8.21 30.87
CA SER A 294 -17.60 -7.84 29.45
C SER A 294 -18.70 -8.57 28.67
N VAL A 295 -19.32 -9.61 29.23
CA VAL A 295 -20.31 -10.44 28.53
C VAL A 295 -21.51 -10.71 29.44
N VAL A 296 -22.72 -10.73 28.87
CA VAL A 296 -23.95 -11.13 29.58
C VAL A 296 -24.36 -12.55 29.18
N THR A 297 -24.28 -13.48 30.13
CA THR A 297 -24.76 -14.87 30.01
C THR A 297 -26.26 -14.91 30.31
N THR A 298 -27.12 -14.93 29.29
CA THR A 298 -28.58 -15.12 29.48
C THR A 298 -28.98 -16.58 29.25
N PRO A 299 -29.80 -17.21 30.13
CA PRO A 299 -30.28 -18.58 29.94
C PRO A 299 -31.22 -18.70 28.72
N ARG A 300 -31.07 -19.78 27.95
CA ARG A 300 -31.87 -20.12 26.76
C ARG A 300 -33.35 -20.35 27.11
N GLY A 301 -34.27 -19.56 26.55
CA GLY A 301 -35.71 -19.70 26.71
C GLY A 301 -36.50 -19.52 25.41
N THR A 302 -36.98 -20.67 24.89
CA THR A 302 -38.18 -21.03 24.09
C THR A 302 -38.97 -20.02 23.22
N LEU A 303 -39.27 -20.49 21.99
CA LEU A 303 -40.07 -20.00 20.86
C LEU A 303 -41.51 -19.50 21.18
N THR A 304 -42.02 -18.50 20.42
CA THR A 304 -43.36 -18.53 19.75
C THR A 304 -43.47 -17.49 18.60
N GLN A 305 -44.10 -17.89 17.50
CA GLN A 305 -44.32 -17.21 16.21
C GLN A 305 -45.73 -16.58 16.14
N ALA A 306 -45.96 -15.50 15.37
CA ALA A 306 -47.30 -15.19 14.81
C ALA A 306 -47.23 -14.20 13.61
N LEU A 307 -47.76 -14.64 12.46
CA LEU A 307 -47.98 -13.90 11.21
C LEU A 307 -49.38 -13.24 11.20
N THR A 308 -49.58 -12.15 10.46
CA THR A 308 -50.92 -11.68 10.04
C THR A 308 -50.86 -10.88 8.71
N VAL A 309 -51.89 -11.02 7.87
CA VAL A 309 -51.95 -10.75 6.41
C VAL A 309 -53.14 -9.83 6.01
N ALA A 310 -52.94 -8.99 4.97
CA ALA A 310 -53.90 -8.39 3.97
C ALA A 310 -54.88 -7.24 4.37
N PRO A 311 -55.53 -6.45 3.45
CA PRO A 311 -55.80 -6.67 1.99
C PRO A 311 -55.76 -5.46 0.99
N THR A 312 -56.12 -5.81 -0.25
CA THR A 312 -56.07 -5.21 -1.62
C THR A 312 -57.26 -4.27 -2.01
N PHE A 313 -57.10 -3.41 -3.04
CA PHE A 313 -58.20 -2.87 -3.87
C PHE A 313 -57.82 -2.73 -5.37
N ALA A 314 -58.82 -2.89 -6.25
CA ALA A 314 -58.78 -3.05 -7.73
C ALA A 314 -59.25 -1.77 -8.51
N PRO A 315 -59.13 -1.69 -9.87
CA PRO A 315 -58.89 -0.45 -10.64
C PRO A 315 -60.08 0.11 -11.47
N SER A 316 -59.90 1.30 -12.07
CA SER A 316 -60.76 1.93 -13.12
C SER A 316 -59.95 2.93 -13.99
N PRO A 317 -60.48 3.38 -15.15
CA PRO A 317 -60.13 3.00 -16.53
C PRO A 317 -58.88 3.69 -17.12
N SER A 318 -58.14 2.96 -17.97
CA SER A 318 -56.80 3.31 -18.48
C SER A 318 -56.81 4.25 -19.71
N LYS A 319 -56.10 5.38 -19.62
CA LYS A 319 -55.81 6.32 -20.73
C LYS A 319 -54.77 5.82 -21.75
N CYS A 320 -54.43 4.53 -21.73
CA CYS A 320 -53.43 3.94 -22.60
C CYS A 320 -54.08 3.15 -23.73
N THR A 321 -53.34 2.98 -24.82
CA THR A 321 -53.69 2.07 -25.91
C THR A 321 -53.76 0.63 -25.41
N VAL A 322 -54.34 -0.26 -26.22
CA VAL A 322 -54.32 -1.71 -25.95
C VAL A 322 -52.88 -2.18 -25.73
N VAL A 323 -52.67 -3.01 -24.70
CA VAL A 323 -51.35 -3.55 -24.35
C VAL A 323 -50.86 -4.46 -25.47
N GLU A 324 -49.69 -4.15 -26.02
CA GLU A 324 -48.96 -4.94 -26.99
C GLU A 324 -48.14 -6.02 -26.27
N GLU A 325 -48.37 -7.27 -26.62
CA GLU A 325 -47.62 -8.42 -26.09
C GLU A 325 -46.32 -8.64 -26.89
N ASN A 326 -45.26 -9.02 -26.19
CA ASN A 326 -43.91 -9.31 -26.70
C ASN A 326 -43.22 -8.12 -27.39
N VAL A 327 -43.46 -6.90 -26.91
CA VAL A 327 -42.93 -5.67 -27.51
C VAL A 327 -42.23 -4.82 -26.44
N ALA A 328 -40.95 -4.52 -26.69
CA ALA A 328 -40.13 -3.64 -25.85
C ALA A 328 -39.73 -2.36 -26.60
N TYR A 329 -39.74 -1.24 -25.89
CA TYR A 329 -39.20 0.04 -26.37
C TYR A 329 -37.92 0.37 -25.61
N PHE A 330 -36.80 0.38 -26.32
CA PHE A 330 -35.47 0.62 -25.72
C PHE A 330 -35.15 2.13 -25.63
N GLY A 331 -34.37 2.51 -24.62
CA GLY A 331 -33.98 3.91 -24.35
C GLY A 331 -35.03 4.70 -23.55
N TYR A 332 -34.80 6.01 -23.42
CA TYR A 332 -35.72 7.01 -22.85
C TYR A 332 -36.37 6.64 -21.51
N HIS A 333 -35.59 6.09 -20.58
CA HIS A 333 -36.06 5.69 -19.26
C HIS A 333 -36.36 6.93 -18.40
N LEU A 334 -37.61 7.06 -17.96
CA LEU A 334 -38.06 8.17 -17.12
C LEU A 334 -38.11 7.77 -15.65
N ALA A 335 -38.75 6.64 -15.34
CA ALA A 335 -38.89 6.10 -13.98
C ALA A 335 -39.32 4.62 -14.05
N SER A 336 -39.35 3.94 -12.92
CA SER A 336 -39.95 2.59 -12.82
C SER A 336 -40.78 2.43 -11.55
N THR A 337 -41.83 1.63 -11.65
CA THR A 337 -42.73 1.29 -10.53
C THR A 337 -42.92 -0.21 -10.43
N GLN A 338 -43.04 -0.73 -9.20
CA GLN A 338 -43.28 -2.16 -8.99
C GLN A 338 -44.79 -2.43 -9.00
N ARG A 339 -45.26 -3.21 -9.98
CA ARG A 339 -46.67 -3.61 -10.12
C ARG A 339 -46.76 -5.06 -10.56
N SER A 340 -47.43 -5.88 -9.76
CA SER A 340 -47.68 -7.30 -10.05
C SER A 340 -48.55 -7.51 -11.29
N GLU A 341 -49.34 -6.51 -11.71
CA GLU A 341 -50.20 -6.58 -12.88
C GLU A 341 -49.91 -5.44 -13.87
N VAL A 342 -49.84 -5.78 -15.16
CA VAL A 342 -49.58 -4.82 -16.25
C VAL A 342 -50.67 -3.74 -16.38
N SER A 343 -51.91 -4.06 -15.99
CA SER A 343 -53.06 -3.16 -16.02
C SER A 343 -52.87 -1.89 -15.17
N LEU A 344 -52.00 -1.96 -14.15
CA LEU A 344 -51.73 -0.87 -13.23
C LEU A 344 -50.66 0.11 -13.75
N CYS A 345 -49.84 -0.29 -14.72
CA CYS A 345 -48.76 0.55 -15.26
C CYS A 345 -49.26 1.80 -15.99
N CYS A 346 -50.46 1.74 -16.56
CA CYS A 346 -51.03 2.88 -17.27
C CYS A 346 -51.32 4.06 -16.32
N GLY A 347 -51.81 3.77 -15.12
CA GLY A 347 -52.06 4.78 -14.11
C GLY A 347 -50.77 5.44 -13.64
N ASP A 348 -49.71 4.63 -13.45
CA ASP A 348 -48.39 5.14 -13.06
C ASP A 348 -47.79 6.05 -14.15
N CYS A 349 -47.98 5.74 -15.43
CA CYS A 349 -47.54 6.62 -16.52
C CYS A 349 -48.36 7.91 -16.60
N ASP A 350 -49.68 7.84 -16.46
CA ASP A 350 -50.56 9.02 -16.55
C ASP A 350 -50.27 10.09 -15.49
N ILE A 351 -49.89 9.67 -14.28
CA ILE A 351 -49.55 10.59 -13.18
C ILE A 351 -48.10 11.07 -13.22
N THR A 352 -47.26 10.50 -14.09
CA THR A 352 -45.83 10.82 -14.17
C THR A 352 -45.58 11.88 -15.25
N PRO A 353 -45.20 13.12 -14.89
CA PRO A 353 -44.99 14.19 -15.85
C PRO A 353 -43.92 13.83 -16.88
N GLY A 354 -44.29 13.93 -18.17
CA GLY A 354 -43.40 13.57 -19.28
C GLY A 354 -43.40 12.10 -19.67
N CYS A 355 -44.19 11.23 -19.01
CA CYS A 355 -44.34 9.85 -19.44
C CYS A 355 -45.24 9.76 -20.67
N LYS A 356 -44.75 9.08 -21.72
CA LYS A 356 -45.50 8.87 -22.97
C LYS A 356 -45.91 7.41 -23.18
N LEU A 357 -45.18 6.44 -22.62
CA LEU A 357 -45.50 5.02 -22.69
C LEU A 357 -44.88 4.24 -21.53
N PHE A 358 -45.35 3.02 -21.29
CA PHE A 358 -44.73 2.10 -20.34
C PHE A 358 -44.39 0.74 -20.99
N VAL A 359 -43.41 0.05 -20.40
CA VAL A 359 -43.03 -1.32 -20.73
C VAL A 359 -43.03 -2.14 -19.44
N TRP A 360 -43.68 -3.30 -19.39
CA TRP A 360 -43.80 -4.14 -18.20
C TRP A 360 -43.06 -5.47 -18.38
N THR A 361 -42.31 -5.88 -17.34
CA THR A 361 -41.55 -7.13 -17.29
C THR A 361 -41.84 -7.91 -16.00
N THR A 362 -41.50 -9.20 -15.98
CA THR A 362 -41.67 -10.07 -14.79
C THR A 362 -40.59 -9.89 -13.72
N ASP A 363 -39.67 -8.95 -13.91
CA ASP A 363 -38.60 -8.66 -12.95
C ASP A 363 -39.17 -8.24 -11.59
N ASN A 364 -38.57 -8.73 -10.50
CA ASN A 364 -38.98 -8.45 -9.12
C ASN A 364 -40.47 -8.75 -8.82
N GLY A 365 -41.09 -9.68 -9.57
CA GLY A 365 -42.50 -10.03 -9.42
C GLY A 365 -43.48 -9.14 -10.20
N GLY A 366 -42.96 -8.29 -11.11
CA GLY A 366 -43.73 -7.42 -12.00
C GLY A 366 -43.30 -5.95 -11.90
N THR A 367 -42.65 -5.41 -12.94
CA THR A 367 -42.10 -4.04 -12.96
C THR A 367 -42.60 -3.26 -14.18
N CYS A 368 -43.11 -2.04 -13.98
CA CYS A 368 -43.45 -1.07 -15.04
C CYS A 368 -42.30 -0.09 -15.25
N TRP A 369 -41.76 -0.04 -16.46
CA TRP A 369 -40.73 0.88 -16.91
C TRP A 369 -41.37 2.03 -17.69
N LEU A 370 -41.43 3.21 -17.08
CA LEU A 370 -42.04 4.43 -17.64
C LEU A 370 -41.04 5.14 -18.55
N LYS A 371 -41.49 5.59 -19.73
CA LYS A 371 -40.62 6.15 -20.76
C LYS A 371 -41.02 7.56 -21.17
N SER A 372 -40.01 8.41 -21.38
CA SER A 372 -40.21 9.82 -21.75
C SER A 372 -40.43 10.05 -23.25
N ASP A 373 -40.07 9.08 -24.10
CA ASP A 373 -40.34 9.14 -25.54
C ASP A 373 -40.47 7.75 -26.18
N VAL A 374 -41.02 7.72 -27.40
CA VAL A 374 -41.17 6.49 -28.19
C VAL A 374 -39.81 6.13 -28.81
N GLY A 375 -39.06 5.26 -28.13
CA GLY A 375 -37.78 4.72 -28.61
C GLY A 375 -37.94 3.65 -29.69
N THR A 376 -36.83 2.98 -30.03
CA THR A 376 -36.83 1.91 -31.04
C THR A 376 -37.67 0.72 -30.56
N LYS A 377 -38.68 0.35 -31.36
CA LYS A 377 -39.58 -0.79 -31.12
C LYS A 377 -38.87 -2.11 -31.47
N VAL A 378 -38.78 -3.04 -30.53
CA VAL A 378 -38.10 -4.32 -30.68
C VAL A 378 -39.01 -5.44 -30.15
N ALA A 379 -39.10 -6.55 -30.88
CA ALA A 379 -39.84 -7.73 -30.41
C ALA A 379 -39.04 -8.42 -29.29
N SER A 380 -39.68 -8.67 -28.14
CA SER A 380 -39.05 -9.30 -26.96
C SER A 380 -40.07 -10.14 -26.21
N VAL A 381 -39.86 -11.45 -26.21
CA VAL A 381 -40.82 -12.43 -25.67
C VAL A 381 -40.99 -12.26 -24.16
N GLY A 382 -42.24 -12.19 -23.69
CA GLY A 382 -42.61 -12.05 -22.27
C GLY A 382 -42.75 -10.61 -21.78
N VAL A 383 -42.51 -9.60 -22.63
CA VAL A 383 -42.60 -8.18 -22.29
C VAL A 383 -43.90 -7.58 -22.80
N LYS A 384 -44.57 -6.73 -22.01
CA LYS A 384 -45.86 -6.11 -22.38
C LYS A 384 -45.76 -4.59 -22.40
N SER A 385 -46.30 -3.87 -23.37
CA SER A 385 -46.17 -2.40 -23.40
C SER A 385 -47.43 -1.69 -23.91
N ALA A 386 -47.63 -0.44 -23.51
CA ALA A 386 -48.71 0.40 -24.04
C ALA A 386 -48.34 1.89 -24.04
N VAL A 387 -48.91 2.66 -24.96
CA VAL A 387 -48.67 4.09 -25.14
C VAL A 387 -49.82 4.89 -24.56
N LEU A 388 -49.55 6.04 -23.93
CA LEU A 388 -50.57 6.94 -23.40
C LEU A 388 -51.28 7.65 -24.57
N ALA A 389 -52.60 7.50 -24.69
CA ALA A 389 -53.38 8.07 -25.78
C ALA A 389 -53.82 9.50 -25.45
N ASN A 390 -53.24 10.51 -26.11
CA ASN A 390 -53.80 11.86 -26.15
C ASN A 390 -54.46 12.13 -27.51
N PRO A 391 -55.76 12.48 -27.56
CA PRO A 391 -56.41 12.90 -28.80
C PRO A 391 -56.13 14.39 -29.07
N ALA A 392 -55.12 14.70 -29.89
CA ALA A 392 -55.12 15.82 -30.84
C ALA A 392 -53.72 16.01 -31.47
N ALA A 393 -53.56 15.47 -32.67
CA ALA A 393 -52.69 16.08 -33.66
C ALA A 393 -53.36 17.39 -34.14
N THR A 394 -52.65 18.51 -34.11
CA THR A 394 -52.94 19.64 -35.00
C THR A 394 -51.67 20.46 -35.22
N ALA A 395 -51.39 20.67 -36.50
CA ALA A 395 -50.22 21.31 -37.06
C ALA A 395 -50.09 22.80 -36.70
N SER A 396 -48.87 23.32 -36.68
CA SER A 396 -48.54 24.75 -36.90
C SER A 396 -47.04 24.96 -37.25
N PRO A 397 -46.68 26.07 -37.92
CA PRO A 397 -45.68 26.16 -39.02
C PRO A 397 -44.25 26.61 -38.59
N PRO A 398 -43.23 26.59 -39.50
CA PRO A 398 -41.82 26.75 -39.15
C PRO A 398 -41.39 28.20 -38.92
N THR A 399 -40.47 28.41 -37.97
CA THR A 399 -39.80 29.68 -37.66
C THR A 399 -38.48 29.79 -38.48
N PRO A 400 -38.12 30.97 -39.03
CA PRO A 400 -36.96 31.11 -39.92
C PRO A 400 -35.61 31.12 -39.18
N PRO A 401 -34.51 30.70 -39.84
CA PRO A 401 -33.17 30.66 -39.24
C PRO A 401 -32.56 32.06 -39.10
N ARG A 402 -31.76 32.25 -38.03
CA ARG A 402 -31.07 33.51 -37.67
C ARG A 402 -29.79 33.80 -38.47
N CYS A 403 -29.44 32.94 -39.43
CA CYS A 403 -28.34 33.16 -40.36
C CYS A 403 -28.87 33.05 -41.78
N SER A 404 -28.38 33.90 -42.68
CA SER A 404 -28.56 33.73 -44.12
C SER A 404 -27.92 32.41 -44.60
N PRO A 405 -28.39 31.84 -45.72
CA PRO A 405 -27.78 30.64 -46.31
C PRO A 405 -26.27 30.80 -46.53
N ILE A 406 -25.53 29.71 -46.40
CA ILE A 406 -24.09 29.66 -46.64
C ILE A 406 -23.80 30.10 -48.08
N GLU A 407 -23.01 31.16 -48.23
CA GLU A 407 -22.51 31.61 -49.53
C GLU A 407 -21.20 30.90 -49.85
N VAL A 408 -21.23 29.94 -50.78
CA VAL A 408 -20.05 29.17 -51.17
C VAL A 408 -19.08 30.07 -51.95
N ASN A 409 -17.79 30.00 -51.62
CA ASN A 409 -16.69 30.78 -52.23
C ASN A 409 -16.75 32.30 -52.01
N LYS A 410 -17.37 32.76 -50.92
CA LYS A 410 -17.44 34.19 -50.58
C LYS A 410 -16.82 34.45 -49.21
N ASP A 411 -15.78 35.28 -49.19
CA ASP A 411 -15.05 35.72 -48.00
C ASP A 411 -15.37 37.19 -47.72
N PHE A 412 -15.66 37.51 -46.46
CA PHE A 412 -15.89 38.89 -45.99
C PHE A 412 -14.59 39.43 -45.39
N TYR A 413 -13.72 39.89 -46.28
CA TYR A 413 -12.35 40.31 -45.96
C TYR A 413 -12.30 41.40 -44.87
N GLY A 414 -11.57 41.14 -43.79
CA GLY A 414 -11.23 42.12 -42.75
C GLY A 414 -12.15 42.17 -41.53
N GLU A 415 -13.14 41.28 -41.42
CA GLU A 415 -14.13 41.26 -40.33
C GLU A 415 -13.98 40.04 -39.38
N ASP A 416 -12.79 39.42 -39.36
CA ASP A 416 -12.50 38.28 -38.48
C ASP A 416 -12.37 38.70 -37.01
N ILE A 417 -13.29 38.24 -36.16
CA ILE A 417 -13.28 38.56 -34.72
C ILE A 417 -12.27 37.67 -33.96
N ALA A 418 -12.00 36.45 -34.44
CA ALA A 418 -10.97 35.55 -33.93
C ALA A 418 -10.68 34.40 -34.92
N ALA A 419 -9.40 33.99 -35.03
CA ALA A 419 -9.01 32.77 -35.74
C ALA A 419 -8.91 31.58 -34.76
N ILE A 420 -9.65 30.50 -35.00
CA ILE A 420 -9.48 29.25 -34.26
C ILE A 420 -8.32 28.48 -34.90
N SER A 421 -7.12 28.60 -34.33
CA SER A 421 -5.97 27.82 -34.81
C SER A 421 -6.19 26.31 -34.65
N HIS A 422 -5.70 25.55 -35.62
CA HIS A 422 -5.69 24.08 -35.77
C HIS A 422 -5.12 23.25 -34.57
N ASN A 423 -5.04 23.79 -33.36
CA ASN A 423 -4.45 23.14 -32.19
C ASN A 423 -5.46 22.31 -31.38
N ILE A 424 -6.76 22.45 -31.59
CA ILE A 424 -7.77 21.68 -30.85
C ILE A 424 -7.71 20.19 -31.21
N VAL A 425 -7.51 19.85 -32.49
CA VAL A 425 -7.41 18.44 -32.92
C VAL A 425 -6.14 17.78 -32.39
N LEU A 426 -4.99 18.47 -32.44
CA LEU A 426 -3.76 17.99 -31.82
C LEU A 426 -3.92 17.84 -30.30
N MET A 427 -4.54 18.82 -29.63
CA MET A 427 -4.81 18.77 -28.20
C MET A 427 -5.69 17.58 -27.83
N TRP A 428 -6.76 17.32 -28.58
CA TRP A 428 -7.61 16.13 -28.37
C TRP A 428 -6.85 14.82 -28.63
N LEU A 429 -6.00 14.77 -29.65
CA LEU A 429 -5.15 13.61 -29.91
C LEU A 429 -4.19 13.34 -28.75
N PHE A 430 -3.49 14.39 -28.26
CA PHE A 430 -2.60 14.28 -27.11
C PHE A 430 -3.35 13.93 -25.82
N LEU A 431 -4.57 14.45 -25.63
CA LEU A 431 -5.41 14.10 -24.48
C LEU A 431 -5.80 12.62 -24.52
N VAL A 432 -6.23 12.11 -25.67
CA VAL A 432 -6.57 10.68 -25.84
C VAL A 432 -5.35 9.79 -25.62
N LEU A 433 -4.18 10.18 -26.15
CA LEU A 433 -2.92 9.46 -25.91
C LEU A 433 -2.52 9.49 -24.43
N ALA A 434 -2.67 10.63 -23.75
CA ALA A 434 -2.35 10.79 -22.33
C ALA A 434 -3.30 9.96 -21.43
N VAL A 435 -4.61 9.98 -21.72
CA VAL A 435 -5.61 9.16 -21.00
C VAL A 435 -5.36 7.67 -21.26
N GLY A 436 -5.05 7.29 -22.50
CA GLY A 436 -4.68 5.91 -22.85
C GLY A 436 -3.42 5.45 -22.11
N PHE A 437 -2.39 6.30 -22.08
CA PHE A 437 -1.16 6.04 -21.32
C PHE A 437 -1.43 5.92 -19.81
N ALA A 438 -2.24 6.79 -19.24
CA ALA A 438 -2.64 6.72 -17.83
C ALA A 438 -3.37 5.39 -17.52
N GLY A 439 -4.31 4.96 -18.37
CA GLY A 439 -4.98 3.68 -18.22
C GLY A 439 -4.04 2.48 -18.32
N VAL A 440 -3.05 2.52 -19.21
CA VAL A 440 -2.00 1.48 -19.29
C VAL A 440 -1.14 1.48 -18.02
N LEU A 441 -0.78 2.65 -17.50
CA LEU A 441 -0.01 2.78 -16.28
C LEU A 441 -0.77 2.25 -15.07
N GLU A 442 -2.07 2.58 -14.93
CA GLU A 442 -2.94 2.03 -13.89
C GLU A 442 -3.04 0.50 -13.99
N ALA A 443 -3.26 -0.04 -15.19
CA ALA A 443 -3.30 -1.48 -15.41
C ALA A 443 -1.96 -2.16 -15.06
N LEU A 444 -0.82 -1.53 -15.38
CA LEU A 444 0.51 -2.00 -15.05
C LEU A 444 0.75 -1.99 -13.53
N VAL A 445 0.37 -0.91 -12.84
CA VAL A 445 0.46 -0.81 -11.38
C VAL A 445 -0.41 -1.87 -10.71
N LEU A 446 -1.64 -2.07 -11.18
CA LEU A 446 -2.53 -3.13 -10.68
C LEU A 446 -1.97 -4.53 -10.93
N TRP A 447 -1.38 -4.77 -12.11
CA TRP A 447 -0.70 -6.02 -12.41
C TRP A 447 0.49 -6.25 -11.48
N LEU A 448 1.34 -5.24 -11.28
CA LEU A 448 2.47 -5.30 -10.36
C LEU A 448 2.01 -5.58 -8.92
N LEU A 449 0.98 -4.88 -8.44
CA LEU A 449 0.42 -5.09 -7.11
C LEU A 449 -0.11 -6.52 -6.94
N ARG A 450 -0.80 -7.08 -7.94
CA ARG A 450 -1.27 -8.48 -7.92
C ARG A 450 -0.11 -9.47 -7.94
N SER A 451 0.87 -9.28 -8.82
CA SER A 451 2.05 -10.14 -8.92
C SER A 451 2.91 -10.07 -7.66
N LEU A 452 2.93 -8.93 -6.97
CA LEU A 452 3.74 -8.70 -5.78
C LEU A 452 3.01 -8.93 -4.46
N ALA A 453 1.68 -9.17 -4.48
CA ALA A 453 0.79 -9.26 -3.31
C ALA A 453 1.21 -10.26 -2.22
N GLN A 454 2.03 -11.26 -2.54
CA GLN A 454 2.49 -12.28 -1.59
C GLN A 454 3.42 -11.75 -0.48
N SER A 455 3.98 -10.54 -0.62
CA SER A 455 4.72 -9.93 0.49
C SER A 455 4.28 -8.47 0.70
N PRO A 456 3.92 -8.07 1.95
CA PRO A 456 3.51 -6.71 2.26
C PRO A 456 4.62 -5.68 2.03
N LYS A 457 5.90 -6.08 2.12
CA LYS A 457 7.06 -5.20 1.87
C LYS A 457 7.13 -4.74 0.41
N TYR A 458 6.83 -5.63 -0.55
CA TYR A 458 6.80 -5.28 -1.98
C TYR A 458 5.61 -4.41 -2.36
N VAL A 459 4.48 -4.54 -1.66
CA VAL A 459 3.34 -3.63 -1.83
C VAL A 459 3.67 -2.23 -1.30
N ALA A 460 4.26 -2.15 -0.11
CA ALA A 460 4.76 -0.89 0.45
C ALA A 460 5.80 -0.21 -0.47
N LEU A 461 6.63 -1.01 -1.14
CA LEU A 461 7.59 -0.53 -2.14
C LEU A 461 6.90 0.14 -3.34
N VAL A 462 5.89 -0.50 -3.91
CA VAL A 462 5.14 0.04 -5.05
C VAL A 462 4.41 1.34 -4.65
N HIS A 463 3.84 1.41 -3.45
CA HIS A 463 3.24 2.65 -2.94
C HIS A 463 4.25 3.78 -2.74
N LYS A 464 5.45 3.47 -2.26
CA LYS A 464 6.52 4.47 -2.12
C LYS A 464 6.97 5.00 -3.49
N LEU A 465 6.96 4.13 -4.51
CA LEU A 465 7.29 4.44 -5.89
C LEU A 465 6.26 5.34 -6.57
N THR A 466 4.98 5.03 -6.43
CA THR A 466 3.91 5.86 -6.97
C THR A 466 3.90 7.24 -6.30
N ARG A 467 4.16 7.31 -4.98
CA ARG A 467 4.31 8.57 -4.25
C ARG A 467 5.49 9.41 -4.75
N GLN A 468 6.68 8.81 -4.95
CA GLN A 468 7.83 9.54 -5.46
C GLN A 468 7.58 10.09 -6.87
N LEU A 469 6.95 9.30 -7.74
CA LEU A 469 6.59 9.73 -9.10
C LEU A 469 5.54 10.87 -9.09
N ALA A 470 4.58 10.81 -8.16
CA ALA A 470 3.59 11.87 -7.97
C ALA A 470 4.23 13.19 -7.49
N VAL A 471 5.22 13.12 -6.60
CA VAL A 471 5.97 14.32 -6.15
C VAL A 471 6.72 14.96 -7.32
N VAL A 472 7.39 14.17 -8.17
CA VAL A 472 8.05 14.71 -9.37
C VAL A 472 7.04 15.33 -10.33
N GLY A 473 5.88 14.70 -10.53
CA GLY A 473 4.77 15.26 -11.32
C GLY A 473 4.24 16.58 -10.76
N LEU A 474 4.13 16.71 -9.44
CA LEU A 474 3.71 17.95 -8.77
C LEU A 474 4.76 19.05 -8.91
N VAL A 475 6.05 18.74 -8.78
CA VAL A 475 7.15 19.70 -9.01
C VAL A 475 7.09 20.25 -10.43
N TYR A 476 6.89 19.39 -11.43
CA TYR A 476 6.70 19.80 -12.82
C TYR A 476 5.50 20.73 -13.00
N LEU A 477 4.36 20.38 -12.39
CA LEU A 477 3.15 21.20 -12.43
C LEU A 477 3.39 22.58 -11.80
N LEU A 478 4.05 22.64 -10.64
CA LEU A 478 4.35 23.90 -9.95
C LEU A 478 5.30 24.79 -10.77
N VAL A 479 6.33 24.21 -11.39
CA VAL A 479 7.23 24.93 -12.31
C VAL A 479 6.43 25.48 -13.50
N LYS A 480 5.60 24.67 -14.16
CA LYS A 480 4.75 25.13 -15.27
C LYS A 480 3.73 26.18 -14.84
N CYS A 481 3.11 26.03 -13.66
CA CYS A 481 2.17 27.01 -13.11
C CYS A 481 2.86 28.35 -12.80
N ALA A 482 4.07 28.34 -12.23
CA ALA A 482 4.85 29.54 -11.98
C ALA A 482 5.22 30.27 -13.29
N VAL A 483 5.54 29.52 -14.34
CA VAL A 483 5.81 30.06 -15.68
C VAL A 483 4.53 30.64 -16.32
N LEU A 484 3.36 30.06 -16.04
CA LEU A 484 2.07 30.55 -16.54
C LEU A 484 1.56 31.81 -15.81
N THR A 485 1.93 32.02 -14.56
CA THR A 485 1.48 33.16 -13.74
C THR A 485 2.33 34.43 -13.90
N GLU A 486 3.59 34.32 -14.35
CA GLU A 486 4.42 35.50 -14.65
C GLU A 486 4.05 36.15 -16.00
N ARG A 487 3.12 37.12 -15.96
CA ARG A 487 2.93 38.09 -17.04
C ARG A 487 4.07 39.10 -17.05
N ARG A 488 4.85 39.10 -18.15
CA ARG A 488 5.79 40.17 -18.58
C ARG A 488 6.94 40.48 -17.61
N GLN A 489 8.11 39.85 -17.80
CA GLN A 489 9.40 40.56 -18.08
C GLN A 489 10.64 39.62 -18.04
N LEU A 490 10.54 38.35 -17.62
CA LEU A 490 11.67 37.41 -17.61
C LEU A 490 11.46 36.27 -18.61
N ARG A 491 11.32 36.61 -19.90
CA ARG A 491 11.49 35.65 -20.98
C ARG A 491 12.99 35.41 -21.20
N GLN A 492 13.62 34.69 -20.29
CA GLN A 492 14.94 34.13 -20.54
C GLN A 492 14.70 32.65 -20.89
N GLU A 493 14.49 32.38 -22.19
CA GLU A 493 14.14 31.05 -22.73
C GLU A 493 15.06 29.94 -22.17
N SER A 494 16.33 30.26 -21.93
CA SER A 494 17.33 29.34 -21.37
C SER A 494 17.03 28.83 -19.95
N ILE A 495 16.34 29.60 -19.09
CA ILE A 495 16.04 29.18 -17.72
C ILE A 495 14.89 28.17 -17.71
N HIS A 496 13.87 28.39 -18.55
CA HIS A 496 12.75 27.46 -18.69
C HIS A 496 13.20 26.09 -19.23
N ASP A 497 14.05 26.10 -20.25
CA ASP A 497 14.59 24.88 -20.84
C ASP A 497 15.46 24.10 -19.85
N ALA A 498 16.22 24.78 -19.00
CA ALA A 498 17.03 24.16 -17.95
C ALA A 498 16.17 23.52 -16.85
N PHE A 499 15.08 24.18 -16.42
CA PHE A 499 14.14 23.60 -15.44
C PHE A 499 13.37 22.39 -16.00
N ASP A 500 12.93 22.47 -17.26
CA ASP A 500 12.25 21.35 -17.93
C ASP A 500 13.22 20.14 -18.09
N ALA A 501 14.47 20.37 -18.45
CA ALA A 501 15.50 19.33 -18.55
C ALA A 501 15.83 18.70 -17.17
N ALA A 502 15.96 19.51 -16.12
CA ALA A 502 16.20 19.02 -14.76
C ALA A 502 15.03 18.18 -14.25
N ASN A 503 13.80 18.58 -14.50
CA ASN A 503 12.62 17.82 -14.10
C ASN A 503 12.50 16.50 -14.86
N MET A 504 12.76 16.51 -16.18
CA MET A 504 12.81 15.27 -16.97
C MET A 504 13.88 14.31 -16.45
N LEU A 505 15.04 14.82 -16.06
CA LEU A 505 16.08 14.01 -15.44
C LEU A 505 15.61 13.35 -14.13
N LEU A 506 14.98 14.11 -13.22
CA LEU A 506 14.46 13.58 -11.96
C LEU A 506 13.39 12.50 -12.20
N LEU A 507 12.54 12.71 -13.20
CA LEU A 507 11.50 11.76 -13.60
C LEU A 507 12.12 10.46 -14.13
N VAL A 508 13.04 10.56 -15.09
CA VAL A 508 13.68 9.40 -15.71
C VAL A 508 14.57 8.66 -14.69
N ALA A 509 15.23 9.38 -13.77
CA ALA A 509 15.97 8.79 -12.64
C ALA A 509 15.06 7.97 -11.73
N SER A 510 13.93 8.54 -11.33
CA SER A 510 12.95 7.87 -10.48
C SER A 510 12.37 6.63 -11.18
N LEU A 511 12.03 6.74 -12.47
CA LEU A 511 11.50 5.62 -13.26
C LEU A 511 12.55 4.52 -13.48
N SER A 512 13.80 4.89 -13.72
CA SER A 512 14.88 3.92 -13.95
C SER A 512 15.19 3.11 -12.69
N MET A 513 15.25 3.77 -11.53
CA MET A 513 15.41 3.11 -10.23
C MET A 513 14.24 2.17 -9.92
N ALA A 514 13.02 2.62 -10.21
CA ALA A 514 11.79 1.85 -10.10
C ALA A 514 11.82 0.56 -10.94
N VAL A 515 12.11 0.69 -12.24
CA VAL A 515 12.16 -0.43 -13.17
C VAL A 515 13.26 -1.41 -12.77
N GLN A 516 14.46 -0.92 -12.43
CA GLN A 516 15.55 -1.76 -11.95
C GLN A 516 15.14 -2.57 -10.72
N ALA A 517 14.54 -1.92 -9.72
CA ALA A 517 14.12 -2.58 -8.49
C ALA A 517 13.09 -3.70 -8.78
N ILE A 518 12.10 -3.43 -9.62
CA ILE A 518 11.09 -4.44 -10.02
C ILE A 518 11.77 -5.64 -10.69
N VAL A 519 12.68 -5.41 -11.64
CA VAL A 519 13.41 -6.49 -12.32
C VAL A 519 14.20 -7.33 -11.31
N VAL A 520 14.95 -6.69 -10.41
CA VAL A 520 15.73 -7.39 -9.37
C VAL A 520 14.83 -8.21 -8.45
N ILE A 521 13.67 -7.69 -8.05
CA ILE A 521 12.71 -8.39 -7.19
C ILE A 521 12.15 -9.63 -7.88
N VAL A 522 11.74 -9.50 -9.14
CA VAL A 522 11.20 -10.63 -9.92
C VAL A 522 12.25 -11.72 -10.07
N LEU A 523 13.49 -11.35 -10.41
CA LEU A 523 14.59 -12.29 -10.56
C LEU A 523 14.98 -12.96 -9.24
N LEU A 524 14.99 -12.22 -8.14
CA LEU A 524 15.23 -12.77 -6.81
C LEU A 524 14.14 -13.77 -6.42
N ARG A 525 12.86 -13.46 -6.65
CA ARG A 525 11.77 -14.41 -6.38
C ARG A 525 11.96 -15.74 -7.13
N VAL A 526 12.33 -15.68 -8.40
CA VAL A 526 12.61 -16.89 -9.20
C VAL A 526 13.80 -17.67 -8.64
N ALA A 527 14.84 -17.00 -8.14
CA ALA A 527 16.01 -17.65 -7.54
C ALA A 527 15.74 -18.22 -6.13
N THR A 528 14.80 -17.66 -5.38
CA THR A 528 14.52 -18.02 -3.99
C THR A 528 13.54 -19.19 -3.84
N THR A 529 12.68 -19.46 -4.84
CA THR A 529 11.79 -20.65 -4.84
C THR A 529 12.56 -21.97 -4.73
N GLU A 530 13.76 -22.05 -5.33
CA GLU A 530 14.64 -23.21 -5.23
C GLU A 530 15.15 -23.43 -3.80
N MET A 531 15.43 -22.35 -3.07
CA MET A 531 15.86 -22.41 -1.66
C MET A 531 14.72 -22.85 -0.74
N ASP A 532 13.48 -22.41 -1.01
CA ASP A 532 12.31 -22.78 -0.22
C ASP A 532 12.01 -24.29 -0.34
N GLY A 533 12.13 -24.87 -1.54
CA GLY A 533 12.01 -26.32 -1.75
C GLY A 533 13.08 -27.13 -1.00
N LEU A 534 14.30 -26.60 -0.90
CA LEU A 534 15.38 -27.17 -0.10
C LEU A 534 15.16 -27.05 1.41
N GLY A 535 14.45 -26.02 1.86
CA GLY A 535 14.11 -25.83 3.28
C GLY A 535 13.24 -26.95 3.84
N LEU A 536 12.37 -27.54 3.01
CA LEU A 536 11.43 -28.59 3.38
C LEU A 536 12.06 -29.97 3.52
N LEU A 537 13.21 -30.19 2.88
CA LEU A 537 13.90 -31.47 2.90
C LEU A 537 14.83 -31.58 4.11
N TRP A 538 14.83 -32.74 4.74
CA TRP A 538 15.79 -33.10 5.78
C TRP A 538 17.16 -33.42 5.17
N SER A 539 18.22 -33.30 5.96
CA SER A 539 19.57 -33.58 5.48
C SER A 539 19.73 -35.02 5.01
N PHE A 540 18.98 -35.99 5.59
CA PHE A 540 18.98 -37.39 5.15
C PHE A 540 18.30 -37.59 3.79
N GLU A 541 17.18 -36.92 3.53
CA GLU A 541 16.45 -37.00 2.24
C GLU A 541 17.33 -36.47 1.09
N VAL A 542 18.07 -35.39 1.36
CA VAL A 542 19.04 -34.84 0.40
C VAL A 542 20.16 -35.85 0.13
N VAL A 543 20.67 -36.53 1.16
CA VAL A 543 21.71 -37.58 1.02
C VAL A 543 21.20 -38.75 0.16
N ASP A 544 19.97 -39.21 0.39
CA ASP A 544 19.35 -40.29 -0.38
C ASP A 544 19.15 -39.92 -1.86
N GLU A 545 18.64 -38.70 -2.13
CA GLU A 545 18.52 -38.19 -3.50
C GLU A 545 19.87 -38.18 -4.23
N ILE A 546 20.95 -37.81 -3.53
CA ILE A 546 22.29 -37.74 -4.10
C ILE A 546 22.88 -39.13 -4.36
N GLN A 547 22.67 -40.07 -3.45
CA GLN A 547 23.14 -41.45 -3.64
C GLN A 547 22.46 -42.08 -4.87
N LEU A 548 21.16 -41.81 -5.05
CA LEU A 548 20.39 -42.21 -6.23
C LEU A 548 20.81 -41.46 -7.50
N ALA A 549 21.23 -40.19 -7.40
CA ALA A 549 21.70 -39.43 -8.56
C ALA A 549 23.11 -39.85 -9.02
N LYS A 550 23.99 -40.24 -8.10
CA LYS A 550 25.36 -40.72 -8.38
C LYS A 550 25.38 -42.00 -9.22
N SER A 551 24.37 -42.86 -9.08
CA SER A 551 24.27 -44.11 -9.83
C SER A 551 23.75 -43.94 -11.27
N ARG A 552 23.27 -42.74 -11.63
CA ARG A 552 22.74 -42.44 -12.98
C ARG A 552 23.85 -41.94 -13.92
N PRO A 553 23.80 -42.29 -15.22
CA PRO A 553 24.77 -41.80 -16.21
C PRO A 553 24.73 -40.28 -16.42
N THR A 554 23.63 -39.62 -16.02
CA THR A 554 23.47 -38.17 -16.07
C THR A 554 24.21 -37.42 -14.96
N TRP A 555 24.84 -38.12 -14.00
CA TRP A 555 25.51 -37.54 -12.83
C TRP A 555 26.49 -36.41 -13.18
N LEU A 556 27.33 -36.58 -14.21
CA LEU A 556 28.32 -35.58 -14.61
C LEU A 556 27.68 -34.22 -14.96
N PHE A 557 26.47 -34.23 -15.51
CA PHE A 557 25.74 -33.03 -15.91
C PHE A 557 25.02 -32.37 -14.74
N VAL A 558 24.56 -33.15 -13.75
CA VAL A 558 23.80 -32.66 -12.59
C VAL A 558 24.65 -32.44 -11.32
N ARG A 559 25.92 -32.87 -11.32
CA ARG A 559 26.83 -32.82 -10.16
C ARG A 559 26.93 -31.42 -9.56
N ASN A 560 27.07 -30.39 -10.40
CA ASN A 560 27.24 -29.00 -9.92
C ASN A 560 25.95 -28.44 -9.30
N TRP A 561 24.79 -28.86 -9.82
CA TRP A 561 23.48 -28.52 -9.27
C TRP A 561 23.31 -29.12 -7.87
N HIS A 562 23.53 -30.44 -7.72
CA HIS A 562 23.50 -31.10 -6.40
C HIS A 562 24.56 -30.56 -5.43
N ALA A 563 25.76 -30.21 -5.90
CA ALA A 563 26.79 -29.63 -5.06
C ALA A 563 26.36 -28.27 -4.47
N THR A 564 25.62 -27.45 -5.23
CA THR A 564 25.09 -26.17 -4.74
C THR A 564 24.02 -26.37 -3.67
N ARG A 565 23.13 -27.36 -3.87
CA ARG A 565 22.09 -27.75 -2.91
C ARG A 565 22.69 -28.20 -1.58
N VAL A 566 23.74 -29.02 -1.62
CA VAL A 566 24.40 -29.50 -0.39
C VAL A 566 25.17 -28.41 0.32
N LYS A 567 25.84 -27.50 -0.39
CA LYS A 567 26.50 -26.36 0.27
C LYS A 567 25.51 -25.53 1.07
N LEU A 568 24.36 -25.21 0.48
CA LEU A 568 23.31 -24.45 1.15
C LEU A 568 22.78 -25.21 2.37
N LYS A 569 22.55 -26.52 2.23
CA LYS A 569 21.97 -27.34 3.29
C LYS A 569 22.95 -27.65 4.43
N LEU A 570 24.23 -27.72 4.11
CA LEU A 570 25.32 -27.80 5.09
C LEU A 570 25.43 -26.51 5.92
N VAL A 571 25.29 -25.34 5.29
CA VAL A 571 25.29 -24.05 6.00
C VAL A 571 24.04 -23.90 6.86
N ASP A 572 22.87 -24.34 6.38
CA ASP A 572 21.62 -24.40 7.16
C ASP A 572 21.78 -25.28 8.43
N ALA A 573 22.26 -26.51 8.27
CA ALA A 573 22.52 -27.42 9.39
C ALA A 573 23.56 -26.85 10.37
N PHE A 574 24.65 -26.26 9.86
CA PHE A 574 25.65 -25.60 10.67
C PHE A 574 25.07 -24.43 11.47
N PHE A 575 24.30 -23.54 10.84
CA PHE A 575 23.66 -22.41 11.50
C PHE A 575 22.71 -22.87 12.62
N ARG A 576 21.83 -23.84 12.32
CA ARG A 576 20.91 -24.38 13.33
C ARG A 576 21.65 -25.02 14.49
N HIS A 577 22.74 -25.74 14.22
CA HIS A 577 23.50 -26.41 15.26
C HIS A 577 24.27 -25.44 16.16
N VAL A 578 24.96 -24.44 15.58
CA VAL A 578 25.72 -23.42 16.33
C VAL A 578 24.83 -22.60 17.25
N TYR A 579 23.65 -22.21 16.76
CA TYR A 579 22.70 -21.42 17.54
C TYR A 579 21.72 -22.27 18.37
N GLY A 580 21.83 -23.60 18.31
CA GLY A 580 20.93 -24.53 18.99
C GLY A 580 19.46 -24.33 18.62
N LEU A 581 19.17 -24.04 17.36
CA LEU A 581 17.81 -23.80 16.85
C LEU A 581 17.07 -25.12 16.58
N PRO A 582 15.75 -25.17 16.77
CA PRO A 582 14.96 -26.36 16.50
C PRO A 582 14.89 -26.65 14.98
N PRO A 583 14.65 -27.91 14.57
CA PRO A 583 14.60 -28.28 13.16
C PRO A 583 13.55 -27.54 12.34
N MET A 584 12.47 -27.09 12.98
CA MET A 584 11.38 -26.29 12.37
C MET A 584 11.78 -24.85 12.05
N PHE A 585 12.98 -24.39 12.43
CA PHE A 585 13.49 -23.09 12.02
C PHE A 585 13.75 -23.07 10.51
N GLY A 586 12.99 -22.23 9.79
CA GLY A 586 13.14 -22.07 8.35
C GLY A 586 14.32 -21.18 7.98
N PHE A 587 15.53 -21.74 7.85
CA PHE A 587 16.72 -20.98 7.41
C PHE A 587 16.51 -20.28 6.06
N ALA A 588 15.86 -20.95 5.09
CA ALA A 588 15.50 -20.34 3.81
C ALA A 588 14.61 -19.09 4.00
N LYS A 589 13.65 -19.14 4.94
CA LYS A 589 12.78 -18.01 5.29
C LYS A 589 13.57 -16.88 5.96
N HIS A 590 14.55 -17.20 6.80
CA HIS A 590 15.43 -16.22 7.42
C HIS A 590 16.28 -15.46 6.38
N VAL A 591 16.96 -16.19 5.49
CA VAL A 591 17.75 -15.60 4.40
C VAL A 591 16.88 -14.76 3.48
N ARG A 592 15.67 -15.23 3.15
CA ARG A 592 14.69 -14.45 2.36
C ARG A 592 14.32 -13.15 3.05
N GLY A 593 14.11 -13.16 4.36
CA GLY A 593 13.84 -11.95 5.15
C GLY A 593 14.95 -10.90 5.01
N ILE A 594 16.21 -11.32 4.98
CA ILE A 594 17.38 -10.46 4.77
C ILE A 594 17.42 -9.96 3.32
N GLN A 595 17.20 -10.83 2.33
CA GLN A 595 17.16 -10.43 0.91
C GLN A 595 16.07 -9.38 0.64
N GLU A 596 14.89 -9.56 1.22
CA GLU A 596 13.80 -8.59 1.14
C GLU A 596 14.17 -7.24 1.75
N GLN A 597 14.87 -7.26 2.90
CA GLN A 597 15.33 -6.03 3.55
C GLN A 597 16.38 -5.30 2.71
N LEU A 598 17.39 -6.00 2.21
CA LEU A 598 18.43 -5.43 1.33
C LEU A 598 17.81 -4.83 0.06
N THR A 599 16.79 -5.50 -0.49
CA THR A 599 16.08 -5.04 -1.69
C THR A 599 15.18 -3.83 -1.41
N PHE A 600 14.58 -3.75 -0.22
CA PHE A 600 13.79 -2.60 0.20
C PHE A 600 14.67 -1.36 0.44
N GLU A 601 15.82 -1.54 1.09
CA GLU A 601 16.78 -0.46 1.36
C GLU A 601 17.37 0.12 0.06
N LEU A 602 17.45 -0.66 -1.03
CA LEU A 602 17.83 -0.15 -2.35
C LEU A 602 16.89 0.95 -2.88
N PHE A 603 15.63 0.91 -2.48
CA PHE A 603 14.59 1.82 -2.96
C PHE A 603 14.40 3.04 -2.05
N ASP A 604 15.00 3.03 -0.86
CA ASP A 604 14.94 4.18 0.03
C ASP A 604 15.91 5.29 -0.45
N MET A 605 15.48 6.03 -1.47
CA MET A 605 16.18 7.21 -1.96
C MET A 605 16.12 8.33 -0.92
N GLY A 606 16.97 8.24 0.10
CA GLY A 606 17.23 9.33 1.04
C GLY A 606 18.00 10.48 0.38
N PHE A 607 18.19 11.57 1.13
CA PHE A 607 18.96 12.77 0.73
C PHE A 607 20.30 12.51 0.00
N GLY A 608 21.01 11.45 0.35
CA GLY A 608 22.35 11.10 -0.11
C GLY A 608 22.34 10.47 -1.49
N ALA A 609 21.24 9.86 -1.92
CA ALA A 609 21.07 9.44 -3.30
C ALA A 609 21.08 10.66 -4.26
N TRP A 610 20.46 11.76 -3.83
CA TRP A 610 20.48 13.03 -4.57
C TRP A 610 21.87 13.68 -4.57
N VAL A 611 22.60 13.60 -3.46
CA VAL A 611 24.00 14.07 -3.41
C VAL A 611 24.89 13.27 -4.35
N VAL A 612 24.76 11.94 -4.37
CA VAL A 612 25.49 11.07 -5.31
C VAL A 612 25.12 11.38 -6.75
N LEU A 613 23.82 11.59 -7.05
CA LEU A 613 23.37 12.00 -8.37
C LEU A 613 24.03 13.31 -8.81
N LEU A 614 24.01 14.35 -7.97
CA LEU A 614 24.64 15.63 -8.27
C LEU A 614 26.15 15.50 -8.47
N ALA A 615 26.83 14.69 -7.66
CA ALA A 615 28.26 14.44 -7.79
C ALA A 615 28.61 13.72 -9.11
N LEU A 616 27.82 12.71 -9.50
CA LEU A 616 27.99 12.01 -10.78
C LEU A 616 27.75 12.95 -11.97
N PHE A 617 26.73 13.81 -11.87
CA PHE A 617 26.44 14.83 -12.88
C PHE A 617 27.59 15.81 -13.05
N TYR A 618 28.09 16.36 -11.93
CA TYR A 618 29.22 17.27 -11.93
C TYR A 618 30.47 16.61 -12.54
N ALA A 619 30.80 15.39 -12.11
CA ALA A 619 31.95 14.65 -12.63
C ALA A 619 31.83 14.38 -14.14
N PHE A 620 30.65 13.97 -14.60
CA PHE A 620 30.44 13.69 -16.02
C PHE A 620 30.68 14.94 -16.88
N PHE A 621 29.99 16.05 -16.57
CA PHE A 621 30.07 17.27 -17.39
C PHE A 621 31.41 17.99 -17.28
N SER A 622 32.14 17.75 -16.18
CA SER A 622 33.54 18.16 -16.05
C SER A 622 34.44 17.35 -16.99
N ILE A 623 34.28 16.02 -17.06
CA ILE A 623 35.10 15.15 -17.92
C ILE A 623 34.80 15.39 -19.41
N THR A 624 33.55 15.65 -19.78
CA THR A 624 33.21 15.99 -21.18
C THR A 624 33.61 17.40 -21.59
N GLY A 625 34.10 18.23 -20.66
CA GLY A 625 34.56 19.61 -20.90
C GLY A 625 33.43 20.63 -21.05
N GLU A 626 32.18 20.23 -20.85
CA GLU A 626 31.01 21.09 -21.05
C GLU A 626 30.81 22.12 -19.95
N LEU A 627 31.34 21.86 -18.74
CA LEU A 627 31.31 22.80 -17.63
C LEU A 627 32.26 24.00 -17.84
N GLU A 628 33.31 23.82 -18.64
CA GLU A 628 34.31 24.85 -18.97
C GLU A 628 33.93 25.61 -20.25
N ALA A 629 33.27 24.95 -21.22
CA ALA A 629 32.86 25.54 -22.49
C ALA A 629 31.72 26.58 -22.40
N ALA A 630 31.01 26.65 -21.26
CA ALA A 630 29.86 27.54 -21.05
C ALA A 630 30.20 29.05 -21.07
N TYR A 631 31.48 29.42 -21.02
CA TYR A 631 31.93 30.83 -20.95
C TYR A 631 32.52 31.39 -22.26
N ASP A 632 32.86 30.56 -23.26
CA ASP A 632 33.76 31.01 -24.35
C ASP A 632 33.33 30.72 -25.81
N LEU A 633 32.07 30.36 -26.09
CA LEU A 633 31.67 30.04 -27.48
C LEU A 633 30.59 30.98 -28.08
N PRO A 634 30.84 31.60 -29.26
CA PRO A 634 29.83 32.35 -29.98
C PRO A 634 28.78 31.43 -30.64
N PRO A 635 27.54 31.92 -30.89
CA PRO A 635 26.44 31.10 -31.35
C PRO A 635 26.55 30.91 -32.86
N LYS A 636 27.24 29.85 -33.30
CA LYS A 636 27.06 29.33 -34.67
C LYS A 636 27.54 27.89 -34.80
N GLN A 637 26.55 27.00 -34.88
CA GLN A 637 26.56 25.79 -35.71
C GLN A 637 27.67 24.77 -35.40
N THR A 638 27.68 24.24 -34.18
CA THR A 638 28.59 23.17 -33.75
C THR A 638 27.90 21.81 -33.80
N THR A 639 28.21 21.08 -34.87
CA THR A 639 28.15 19.61 -35.06
C THR A 639 27.79 18.77 -33.82
N THR A 640 26.63 18.13 -33.84
CA THR A 640 26.13 17.19 -32.81
C THR A 640 26.99 15.92 -32.65
N ILE A 641 27.69 15.52 -33.71
CA ILE A 641 28.48 14.28 -33.81
C ILE A 641 29.70 14.23 -32.84
N PRO A 642 30.58 15.24 -32.75
CA PRO A 642 31.70 15.23 -31.78
C PRO A 642 31.25 15.26 -30.31
N LEU A 643 30.12 15.90 -30.00
CA LEU A 643 29.57 15.92 -28.64
C LEU A 643 29.03 14.53 -28.24
N PHE A 644 28.31 13.86 -29.14
CA PHE A 644 27.86 12.48 -28.92
C PHE A 644 29.04 11.52 -28.69
N SER A 645 30.07 11.60 -29.52
CA SER A 645 31.26 10.74 -29.41
C SER A 645 31.96 10.88 -28.06
N SER A 646 32.11 12.11 -27.55
CA SER A 646 32.67 12.37 -26.22
C SER A 646 31.82 11.76 -25.10
N ARG A 647 30.50 12.04 -25.10
CA ARG A 647 29.57 11.57 -24.08
C ARG A 647 29.44 10.04 -24.06
N TRP A 648 29.40 9.43 -25.24
CA TRP A 648 29.32 7.99 -25.39
C TRP A 648 30.56 7.29 -24.82
N CYS A 649 31.76 7.75 -25.15
CA CYS A 649 33.01 7.18 -24.63
C CYS A 649 33.09 7.24 -23.10
N VAL A 650 32.79 8.40 -22.51
CA VAL A 650 32.79 8.58 -21.05
C VAL A 650 31.77 7.65 -20.39
N PHE A 651 30.57 7.54 -20.97
CA PHE A 651 29.53 6.67 -20.45
C PHE A 651 29.90 5.17 -20.51
N VAL A 652 30.47 4.71 -21.61
CA VAL A 652 30.92 3.31 -21.77
C VAL A 652 32.03 2.98 -20.78
N CYS A 653 32.99 3.89 -20.59
CA CYS A 653 34.04 3.72 -19.57
C CYS A 653 33.45 3.63 -18.16
N PHE A 654 32.48 4.50 -17.84
CA PHE A 654 31.80 4.51 -16.56
C PHE A 654 31.00 3.22 -16.31
N SER A 655 30.13 2.82 -17.25
CA SER A 655 29.27 1.64 -17.11
C SER A 655 30.07 0.34 -17.05
N SER A 656 31.15 0.24 -17.83
CA SER A 656 32.07 -0.90 -17.79
C SER A 656 32.85 -0.98 -16.48
N SER A 657 33.29 0.17 -15.94
CA SER A 657 33.98 0.24 -14.65
C SER A 657 33.06 -0.19 -13.49
N LEU A 658 31.79 0.25 -13.52
CA LEU A 658 30.79 -0.17 -12.55
C LEU A 658 30.56 -1.69 -12.59
N MET A 659 30.42 -2.26 -13.78
CA MET A 659 30.26 -3.70 -13.96
C MET A 659 31.48 -4.49 -13.47
N ALA A 660 32.69 -4.03 -13.79
CA ALA A 660 33.93 -4.64 -13.30
C ALA A 660 33.99 -4.62 -11.77
N PHE A 661 33.67 -3.47 -11.17
CA PHE A 661 33.63 -3.32 -9.72
C PHE A 661 32.59 -4.23 -9.05
N ALA A 662 31.38 -4.30 -9.59
CA ALA A 662 30.33 -5.21 -9.12
C ALA A 662 30.75 -6.69 -9.24
N THR A 663 31.48 -7.04 -10.29
CA THR A 663 32.00 -8.40 -10.51
C THR A 663 33.08 -8.75 -9.48
N VAL A 664 34.03 -7.83 -9.21
CA VAL A 664 35.04 -8.03 -8.18
C VAL A 664 34.38 -8.21 -6.81
N PHE A 665 33.39 -7.38 -6.48
CA PHE A 665 32.65 -7.50 -5.24
C PHE A 665 31.92 -8.86 -5.13
N TYR A 666 31.31 -9.34 -6.21
CA TYR A 666 30.69 -10.66 -6.26
C TYR A 666 31.70 -11.80 -6.03
N ILE A 667 32.90 -11.69 -6.59
CA ILE A 667 33.98 -12.67 -6.37
C ILE A 667 34.38 -12.71 -4.88
N VAL A 668 34.52 -11.55 -4.24
CA VAL A 668 34.85 -11.45 -2.80
C VAL A 668 33.76 -12.10 -1.93
N LEU A 669 32.48 -11.83 -2.21
CA LEU A 669 31.36 -12.46 -1.48
C LEU A 669 31.33 -13.98 -1.70
N THR A 670 31.54 -14.44 -2.93
CA THR A 670 31.58 -15.88 -3.24
C THR A 670 32.75 -16.59 -2.57
N TRP A 671 33.90 -15.92 -2.47
CA TRP A 671 35.06 -16.43 -1.73
C TRP A 671 34.76 -16.56 -0.23
N SER A 672 34.09 -15.56 0.34
CA SER A 672 33.64 -15.55 1.74
C SER A 672 32.66 -16.69 2.02
N TYR A 673 31.64 -16.85 1.18
CA TYR A 673 30.69 -17.96 1.27
C TYR A 673 31.38 -19.33 1.17
N SER A 674 32.38 -19.46 0.30
CA SER A 674 33.15 -20.70 0.17
C SER A 674 33.98 -21.02 1.43
N ARG A 675 34.50 -20.01 2.13
CA ARG A 675 35.15 -20.17 3.43
C ARG A 675 34.18 -20.61 4.52
N LEU A 676 32.98 -20.03 4.55
CA LEU A 676 31.92 -20.43 5.49
C LEU A 676 31.52 -21.90 5.28
N VAL A 677 31.30 -22.31 4.04
CA VAL A 677 31.00 -23.72 3.69
C VAL A 677 32.14 -24.65 4.12
N HIS A 678 33.39 -24.24 3.93
CA HIS A 678 34.55 -25.03 4.35
C HIS A 678 34.59 -25.21 5.87
N HIS A 679 34.29 -24.15 6.63
CA HIS A 679 34.21 -24.20 8.08
C HIS A 679 33.07 -25.10 8.56
N ALA A 680 31.87 -24.95 7.98
CA ALA A 680 30.72 -25.81 8.26
C ALA A 680 31.03 -27.30 8.00
N LYS A 681 31.79 -27.59 6.94
CA LYS A 681 32.27 -28.94 6.63
C LYS A 681 33.20 -29.48 7.72
N LEU A 682 34.17 -28.68 8.18
CA LEU A 682 35.08 -29.08 9.25
C LEU A 682 34.32 -29.36 10.55
N HIS A 683 33.40 -28.47 10.93
CA HIS A 683 32.54 -28.65 12.11
C HIS A 683 31.68 -29.92 12.03
N ALA A 684 31.17 -30.26 10.85
CA ALA A 684 30.38 -31.48 10.68
C ALA A 684 31.16 -32.74 11.06
N LEU A 685 32.43 -32.79 10.65
CA LEU A 685 33.28 -33.97 10.68
C LEU A 685 34.02 -34.17 12.01
N VAL A 686 33.96 -33.21 12.94
CA VAL A 686 34.48 -33.39 14.30
C VAL A 686 33.56 -34.38 15.05
N PRO A 687 34.09 -35.49 15.59
CA PRO A 687 33.33 -36.41 16.44
C PRO A 687 32.90 -35.73 17.74
N SER A 688 31.66 -35.94 18.19
CA SER A 688 31.25 -35.60 19.56
C SER A 688 32.08 -36.42 20.53
N MET A 689 32.79 -35.77 21.47
CA MET A 689 33.53 -36.45 22.53
C MET A 689 32.59 -37.23 23.44
N ASP A 690 32.43 -38.53 23.18
CA ASP A 690 32.25 -39.53 24.24
C ASP A 690 33.61 -40.18 24.51
N PRO A 691 33.92 -40.61 25.75
CA PRO A 691 35.25 -41.11 26.12
C PRO A 691 35.61 -42.37 25.32
N PRO A 692 36.90 -42.60 25.02
CA PRO A 692 37.31 -43.59 24.04
C PRO A 692 37.11 -45.01 24.60
N SER A 693 36.32 -45.82 23.90
CA SER A 693 36.51 -47.27 23.93
C SER A 693 37.57 -47.62 22.89
N GLN A 694 38.47 -48.51 23.29
CA GLN A 694 39.69 -48.87 22.59
C GLN A 694 39.46 -49.50 21.20
N GLU A 695 40.52 -49.40 20.38
CA GLU A 695 40.84 -50.16 19.17
C GLU A 695 40.07 -49.86 17.87
N SER A 696 40.75 -49.27 16.90
CA SER A 696 41.63 -50.02 15.99
C SER A 696 42.26 -49.10 14.94
N ASP A 697 43.54 -49.38 14.66
CA ASP A 697 44.36 -48.77 13.62
C ASP A 697 43.71 -48.89 12.23
N GLY A 698 43.72 -47.78 11.50
CA GLY A 698 43.20 -47.73 10.14
C GLY A 698 43.35 -46.35 9.54
N GLU A 699 44.59 -46.00 9.17
CA GLU A 699 44.90 -44.87 8.32
C GLU A 699 44.07 -44.92 7.03
N LYS A 700 42.99 -44.14 6.99
CA LYS A 700 42.34 -43.71 5.74
C LYS A 700 42.19 -42.20 5.77
N LYS A 701 43.17 -41.56 5.15
CA LYS A 701 43.11 -40.19 4.63
C LYS A 701 42.12 -40.16 3.46
N THR A 702 40.86 -40.52 3.68
CA THR A 702 39.79 -40.24 2.72
C THR A 702 39.62 -38.73 2.73
N SER A 703 39.80 -38.07 1.57
CA SER A 703 39.44 -36.66 1.46
C SER A 703 37.95 -36.56 1.77
N SER A 704 37.61 -36.20 3.00
CA SER A 704 36.22 -36.16 3.45
C SER A 704 35.47 -35.26 2.48
N SER A 705 34.53 -35.81 1.73
CA SER A 705 33.83 -35.04 0.73
C SER A 705 32.83 -34.13 1.42
N ILE A 706 32.36 -33.08 0.74
CA ILE A 706 31.23 -32.27 1.22
C ILE A 706 30.00 -33.17 1.50
N TRP A 707 29.91 -34.31 0.79
CA TRP A 707 28.90 -35.34 0.98
C TRP A 707 29.01 -36.06 2.34
N ASP A 708 30.22 -36.30 2.84
CA ASP A 708 30.43 -37.00 4.12
C ASP A 708 30.07 -36.10 5.30
N ALA A 709 30.32 -34.79 5.15
CA ALA A 709 29.93 -33.79 6.14
C ALA A 709 28.40 -33.70 6.30
N ILE A 710 27.63 -33.68 5.20
CA ILE A 710 26.17 -33.62 5.30
C ILE A 710 25.57 -34.95 5.79
N ALA A 711 26.18 -36.09 5.46
CA ALA A 711 25.78 -37.38 6.04
C ALA A 711 26.00 -37.42 7.56
N SER A 712 27.08 -36.84 8.07
CA SER A 712 27.33 -36.71 9.51
C SER A 712 26.32 -35.78 10.20
N PHE A 713 25.90 -34.69 9.55
CA PHE A 713 24.81 -33.87 10.10
C PHE A 713 23.45 -34.57 10.06
N ALA A 714 23.18 -35.36 9.02
CA ALA A 714 21.94 -36.13 8.93
C ALA A 714 21.79 -37.14 10.08
N THR A 715 22.88 -37.80 10.49
CA THR A 715 22.85 -38.69 11.66
C THR A 715 22.69 -37.92 12.97
N LYS A 716 23.32 -36.73 13.10
CA LYS A 716 23.15 -35.82 14.24
C LYS A 716 21.72 -35.24 14.33
N GLU A 717 21.05 -34.97 13.22
CA GLU A 717 19.65 -34.51 13.18
C GLU A 717 18.67 -35.62 13.58
N GLY A 718 18.94 -36.87 13.17
CA GLY A 718 18.09 -38.03 13.48
C GLY A 718 18.06 -38.44 14.96
N THR A 719 19.04 -38.00 15.77
CA THR A 719 19.11 -38.27 17.22
C THR A 719 18.47 -37.18 18.07
N VAL A 720 18.07 -36.04 17.47
CA VAL A 720 17.41 -34.94 18.19
C VAL A 720 15.97 -35.33 18.49
N THR A 721 15.59 -35.38 19.77
CA THR A 721 14.21 -35.57 20.21
C THR A 721 13.32 -34.48 19.59
N GLN A 722 12.19 -34.87 18.99
CA GLN A 722 11.23 -33.88 18.48
C GLN A 722 10.69 -33.04 19.64
N LEU A 723 11.18 -31.80 19.76
CA LEU A 723 10.61 -30.80 20.67
C LEU A 723 9.18 -30.48 20.25
N GLY A 724 8.30 -30.25 21.23
CA GLY A 724 6.96 -29.75 20.98
C GLY A 724 6.98 -28.34 20.35
N PRO A 725 5.97 -27.96 19.52
CA PRO A 725 5.95 -26.65 18.83
C PRO A 725 6.10 -25.44 19.75
N LEU A 726 5.54 -25.51 20.97
CA LEU A 726 5.59 -24.43 21.96
C LEU A 726 6.99 -24.26 22.59
N GLU A 727 7.67 -25.39 22.85
CA GLU A 727 9.04 -25.41 23.40
C GLU A 727 10.07 -24.95 22.37
N ALA A 728 9.85 -25.32 21.11
CA ALA A 728 10.65 -24.80 20.01
C ALA A 728 10.47 -23.28 19.83
N LEU A 729 9.23 -22.77 19.95
CA LEU A 729 8.96 -21.32 19.87
C LEU A 729 9.65 -20.54 20.99
N SER A 730 9.53 -21.01 22.25
CA SER A 730 10.15 -20.34 23.40
C SER A 730 11.67 -20.31 23.32
N ARG A 731 12.29 -21.39 22.82
CA ARG A 731 13.73 -21.46 22.58
C ARG A 731 14.20 -20.48 21.51
N MET A 732 13.44 -20.33 20.42
CA MET A 732 13.74 -19.35 19.38
C MET A 732 13.59 -17.90 19.89
N GLN A 733 12.54 -17.61 20.67
CA GLN A 733 12.32 -16.28 21.27
C GLN A 733 13.42 -15.92 22.28
N ALA A 734 13.77 -16.83 23.18
CA ALA A 734 14.82 -16.61 24.16
C ALA A 734 16.20 -16.37 23.51
N LEU A 735 16.50 -17.04 22.39
CA LEU A 735 17.71 -16.76 21.63
C LEU A 735 17.66 -15.36 21.00
N GLY A 736 16.51 -14.97 20.42
CA GLY A 736 16.31 -13.64 19.87
C GLY A 736 16.54 -12.53 20.89
N GLU A 737 15.92 -12.64 22.07
CA GLU A 737 16.08 -11.68 23.18
C GLU A 737 17.53 -11.60 23.67
N ARG A 738 18.25 -12.73 23.74
CA ARG A 738 19.67 -12.75 24.11
C ARG A 738 20.56 -12.05 23.09
N LEU A 739 20.29 -12.26 21.80
CA LEU A 739 21.02 -11.60 20.73
C LEU A 739 20.73 -10.09 20.75
N GLU A 740 19.48 -9.69 20.95
CA GLU A 740 19.08 -8.28 21.04
C GLU A 740 19.68 -7.58 22.27
N ALA A 741 19.68 -8.23 23.42
CA ALA A 741 20.33 -7.73 24.64
C ALA A 741 21.85 -7.59 24.51
N SER A 742 22.47 -8.34 23.58
CA SER A 742 23.90 -8.23 23.30
C SER A 742 24.22 -7.03 22.39
N LEU A 743 23.25 -6.46 21.68
CA LEU A 743 23.47 -5.26 20.86
C LEU A 743 23.67 -4.04 21.76
N PRO A 744 24.69 -3.19 21.51
CA PRO A 744 24.89 -1.98 22.29
C PRO A 744 23.66 -1.07 22.20
N THR A 745 23.19 -0.58 23.34
CA THR A 745 22.02 0.32 23.46
C THR A 745 22.28 1.63 22.70
N ILE A 746 21.49 1.88 21.66
CA ILE A 746 21.59 3.08 20.83
C ILE A 746 20.68 4.18 21.41
N SER A 747 21.25 5.37 21.63
CA SER A 747 20.51 6.58 21.99
C SER A 747 19.52 6.99 20.87
N PRO A 748 18.31 7.47 21.19
CA PRO A 748 17.29 7.82 20.20
C PRO A 748 17.72 8.86 19.15
N HIS A 749 18.77 9.62 19.41
CA HIS A 749 19.23 10.70 18.52
C HIS A 749 20.08 10.25 17.32
N ASP A 750 20.62 9.03 17.31
CA ASP A 750 21.50 8.54 16.23
C ASP A 750 20.79 7.75 15.11
N ARG A 751 19.47 7.55 15.20
CA ARG A 751 18.69 6.79 14.20
C ARG A 751 18.45 7.53 12.88
N THR A 752 18.80 8.81 12.77
CA THR A 752 18.41 9.65 11.63
C THR A 752 19.40 9.67 10.46
N SER A 753 20.58 9.06 10.59
CA SER A 753 21.56 9.02 9.50
C SER A 753 21.68 7.62 8.92
N HIS A 754 20.97 7.37 7.82
CA HIS A 754 21.13 6.17 6.98
C HIS A 754 22.56 6.01 6.40
N TRP A 755 23.42 7.04 6.52
CA TRP A 755 24.84 7.02 6.09
C TRP A 755 25.83 7.34 7.21
N ALA A 756 25.48 7.15 8.49
CA ALA A 756 26.49 7.19 9.53
C ALA A 756 27.48 6.02 9.32
N TRP A 757 28.63 6.35 8.74
CA TRP A 757 29.84 5.54 8.87
C TRP A 757 30.16 5.47 10.36
N ARG A 758 29.79 4.35 10.99
CA ARG A 758 30.29 4.05 12.33
C ARG A 758 31.67 3.41 12.14
N ASP A 759 32.67 3.97 12.79
CA ASP A 759 33.98 3.36 12.98
C ASP A 759 33.81 2.09 13.83
N GLU A 760 33.38 0.99 13.20
CA GLU A 760 33.73 -0.33 13.69
C GLU A 760 35.16 -0.58 13.25
N HIS A 761 36.08 -0.64 14.21
CA HIS A 761 37.49 -0.90 13.96
C HIS A 761 37.66 -2.04 12.94
N PRO A 762 38.42 -1.83 11.85
CA PRO A 762 38.69 -2.88 10.90
C PRO A 762 39.45 -3.97 11.65
N LEU A 763 38.96 -5.21 11.59
CA LEU A 763 39.50 -6.40 12.28
C LEU A 763 39.01 -6.65 13.72
N THR A 764 37.74 -6.46 14.05
CA THR A 764 37.17 -7.26 15.14
C THR A 764 36.78 -8.64 14.60
N PRO A 765 37.49 -9.72 14.96
CA PRO A 765 37.03 -11.06 14.64
C PRO A 765 35.63 -11.26 15.24
N LEU A 766 34.81 -12.10 14.61
CA LEU A 766 33.55 -12.61 15.17
C LEU A 766 33.83 -13.53 16.39
N CYS A 767 34.65 -13.08 17.34
CA CYS A 767 34.85 -13.67 18.63
C CYS A 767 34.10 -12.77 19.63
N ARG A 768 32.81 -13.01 19.84
CA ARG A 768 32.21 -12.63 21.11
C ARG A 768 31.99 -13.91 21.87
N GLN A 769 32.84 -14.16 22.85
CA GLN A 769 32.57 -15.11 23.92
C GLN A 769 31.29 -14.68 24.60
N THR A 770 30.15 -15.18 24.12
CA THR A 770 28.94 -15.22 24.92
C THR A 770 29.19 -16.22 26.04
N SER A 771 28.88 -15.85 27.27
CA SER A 771 29.04 -16.61 28.52
C SER A 771 28.28 -17.96 28.59
N LEU A 772 27.89 -18.53 27.44
CA LEU A 772 27.33 -19.88 27.29
C LEU A 772 28.42 -20.97 27.17
N GLU A 773 29.70 -20.60 27.04
CA GLU A 773 30.83 -21.52 26.84
C GLU A 773 31.45 -22.12 28.11
N GLN A 774 30.72 -22.25 29.22
CA GLN A 774 31.27 -23.00 30.37
C GLN A 774 30.97 -24.52 30.36
N ASN A 775 30.10 -25.02 29.48
CA ASN A 775 29.70 -26.44 29.52
C ASN A 775 29.83 -27.23 28.21
N VAL A 776 30.40 -26.68 27.13
CA VAL A 776 30.65 -27.45 25.90
C VAL A 776 32.06 -27.17 25.39
N SER A 777 32.97 -28.09 25.70
CA SER A 777 34.30 -28.19 25.13
C SER A 777 34.21 -28.54 23.63
N THR A 778 34.06 -27.55 22.76
CA THR A 778 34.50 -27.66 21.37
C THR A 778 35.18 -26.37 20.95
N GLN A 779 36.50 -26.38 21.08
CA GLN A 779 37.44 -25.44 20.48
C GLN A 779 37.24 -25.41 18.96
N ILE A 780 36.36 -24.56 18.46
CA ILE A 780 36.22 -24.28 17.03
C ILE A 780 36.51 -22.80 16.83
N ASP A 781 37.69 -22.55 16.27
CA ASP A 781 38.32 -21.25 16.07
C ASP A 781 37.39 -20.23 15.40
N CYS A 782 37.56 -18.96 15.77
CA CYS A 782 36.80 -17.85 15.20
C CYS A 782 36.92 -17.81 13.66
N ILE A 783 35.76 -17.69 12.98
CA ILE A 783 35.70 -17.62 11.52
C ILE A 783 36.15 -16.23 11.06
N SER A 784 37.36 -16.14 10.48
CA SER A 784 37.79 -14.94 9.77
C SER A 784 37.26 -14.98 8.33
N LEU A 785 36.25 -14.17 8.03
CA LEU A 785 35.79 -13.94 6.67
C LEU A 785 36.63 -12.84 6.00
N PRO A 786 36.87 -12.91 4.68
CA PRO A 786 37.66 -11.91 3.96
C PRO A 786 36.88 -10.62 3.64
N ILE A 787 35.86 -10.31 4.43
CA ILE A 787 35.06 -9.10 4.33
C ILE A 787 35.41 -8.16 5.48
N ILE A 788 35.38 -6.87 5.22
CA ILE A 788 35.74 -5.83 6.20
C ILE A 788 34.70 -5.79 7.32
N SER A 789 33.42 -5.67 6.95
CA SER A 789 32.25 -5.74 7.83
C SER A 789 31.00 -5.98 6.97
N TYR A 790 30.00 -6.68 7.52
CA TYR A 790 28.69 -6.84 6.90
C TYR A 790 28.06 -5.48 6.57
N GLN A 791 28.22 -4.50 7.47
CA GLN A 791 27.66 -3.15 7.29
C GLN A 791 28.29 -2.43 6.10
N SER A 792 29.61 -2.51 5.96
CA SER A 792 30.32 -1.92 4.82
C SER A 792 29.93 -2.59 3.49
N CYS A 793 29.81 -3.91 3.47
CA CYS A 793 29.36 -4.65 2.30
C CYS A 793 27.93 -4.31 1.92
N ARG A 794 27.05 -4.11 2.91
CA ARG A 794 25.66 -3.66 2.70
C ARG A 794 25.60 -2.27 2.06
N VAL A 795 26.34 -1.30 2.59
CA VAL A 795 26.42 0.05 2.02
C VAL A 795 27.02 0.00 0.61
N LEU A 796 28.07 -0.79 0.40
CA LEU A 796 28.69 -0.93 -0.91
C LEU A 796 27.72 -1.49 -1.96
N LEU A 797 26.95 -2.52 -1.59
CA LEU A 797 25.90 -3.08 -2.44
C LEU A 797 24.86 -2.02 -2.82
N GLN A 798 24.40 -1.22 -1.83
CA GLN A 798 23.44 -0.14 -2.07
C GLN A 798 24.00 0.90 -3.04
N VAL A 799 25.25 1.32 -2.88
CA VAL A 799 25.90 2.30 -3.77
C VAL A 799 26.01 1.75 -5.19
N ILE A 800 26.48 0.50 -5.36
CA ILE A 800 26.61 -0.12 -6.70
C ILE A 800 25.27 -0.11 -7.44
N LEU A 801 24.21 -0.55 -6.77
CA LEU A 801 22.89 -0.67 -7.39
C LEU A 801 22.20 0.68 -7.58
N LEU A 802 22.43 1.65 -6.68
CA LEU A 802 21.98 3.04 -6.86
C LEU A 802 22.64 3.66 -8.09
N VAL A 803 23.97 3.60 -8.19
CA VAL A 803 24.73 4.15 -9.31
C VAL A 803 24.32 3.48 -10.63
N ASN A 804 24.06 2.18 -10.61
CA ASN A 804 23.55 1.46 -11.78
C ASN A 804 22.19 1.98 -12.25
N GLY A 805 21.25 2.19 -11.32
CA GLY A 805 19.91 2.67 -11.62
C GLY A 805 19.90 4.10 -12.14
N LEU A 806 20.73 4.96 -11.53
CA LEU A 806 20.96 6.33 -12.03
C LEU A 806 21.65 6.33 -13.40
N GLY A 807 22.50 5.34 -13.69
CA GLY A 807 23.17 5.17 -14.99
C GLY A 807 22.21 5.02 -16.17
N TYR A 808 21.05 4.37 -15.98
CA TYR A 808 20.01 4.29 -17.01
C TYR A 808 19.40 5.65 -17.33
N ALA A 809 19.12 6.44 -16.30
CA ALA A 809 18.57 7.77 -16.48
C ALA A 809 19.57 8.72 -17.10
N TYR A 810 20.82 8.58 -16.70
CA TYR A 810 21.94 9.26 -17.30
C TYR A 810 22.00 8.96 -18.81
N PHE A 811 22.04 7.69 -19.22
CA PHE A 811 22.02 7.29 -20.63
C PHE A 811 20.84 7.90 -21.41
N ALA A 812 19.62 7.76 -20.88
CA ALA A 812 18.40 8.19 -21.54
C ALA A 812 18.30 9.73 -21.73
N THR A 813 18.90 10.51 -20.83
CA THR A 813 18.76 11.98 -20.83
C THR A 813 19.95 12.70 -21.45
N THR A 814 21.14 12.09 -21.47
CA THR A 814 22.38 12.79 -21.86
C THR A 814 23.08 12.18 -23.07
N VAL A 815 22.98 10.86 -23.27
CA VAL A 815 23.67 10.14 -24.36
C VAL A 815 22.71 9.86 -25.51
N LEU A 816 21.56 9.24 -25.21
CA LEU A 816 20.58 8.82 -26.20
C LEU A 816 20.02 9.96 -27.07
N PRO A 817 19.70 11.17 -26.54
CA PRO A 817 19.14 12.24 -27.37
C PRO A 817 20.09 12.78 -28.43
N PHE A 818 21.39 12.48 -28.32
CA PHE A 818 22.43 12.94 -29.24
C PHE A 818 22.96 11.80 -30.14
N ALA A 819 22.42 10.58 -29.98
CA ALA A 819 22.82 9.44 -30.77
C ALA A 819 22.34 9.56 -32.23
N PRO A 820 23.22 9.38 -33.23
CA PRO A 820 22.78 9.16 -34.60
C PRO A 820 22.07 7.80 -34.62
N LEU A 821 20.79 7.79 -35.01
CA LEU A 821 19.97 6.56 -35.09
C LEU A 821 19.59 6.25 -36.55
N ASP A 822 20.35 6.81 -37.50
CA ASP A 822 20.04 6.75 -38.92
C ASP A 822 20.42 5.39 -39.53
N THR A 823 21.37 4.68 -38.92
CA THR A 823 21.83 3.35 -39.35
C THR A 823 21.67 2.27 -38.28
N ILE A 824 21.59 1.02 -38.72
CA ILE A 824 21.56 -0.16 -37.82
C ILE A 824 22.86 -0.23 -37.00
N GLU A 825 24.00 0.13 -37.59
CA GLU A 825 25.30 0.10 -36.91
C GLU A 825 25.36 1.09 -35.75
N GLU A 826 24.88 2.32 -35.94
CA GLU A 826 24.84 3.34 -34.87
C GLU A 826 23.80 3.00 -33.79
N THR A 827 22.68 2.38 -34.17
CA THR A 827 21.69 1.85 -33.21
C THR A 827 22.29 0.73 -32.36
N VAL A 828 23.05 -0.18 -32.97
CA VAL A 828 23.75 -1.27 -32.26
C VAL A 828 24.82 -0.71 -31.32
N GLN A 829 25.58 0.31 -31.74
CA GLN A 829 26.57 0.98 -30.87
C GLN A 829 25.91 1.68 -29.67
N SER A 830 24.73 2.27 -29.86
CA SER A 830 23.96 2.90 -28.78
C SER A 830 23.43 1.85 -27.79
N ILE A 831 22.95 0.71 -28.27
CA ILE A 831 22.50 -0.41 -27.43
C ILE A 831 23.69 -1.06 -26.69
N ALA A 832 24.86 -1.15 -27.32
CA ALA A 832 26.05 -1.74 -26.69
C ALA A 832 26.48 -0.98 -25.42
N ALA A 833 26.28 0.34 -25.37
CA ALA A 833 26.66 1.17 -24.23
C ALA A 833 25.85 0.89 -22.96
N ILE A 834 24.60 0.41 -23.09
CA ILE A 834 23.72 0.12 -21.95
C ILE A 834 23.90 -1.31 -21.41
N LEU A 835 24.51 -2.20 -22.21
CA LEU A 835 24.66 -3.62 -21.89
C LEU A 835 25.34 -3.87 -20.53
N PRO A 836 26.40 -3.15 -20.12
CA PRO A 836 27.01 -3.35 -18.80
C PRO A 836 26.02 -3.10 -17.64
N LEU A 837 25.17 -2.07 -17.75
CA LEU A 837 24.16 -1.79 -16.72
C LEU A 837 23.10 -2.89 -16.64
N VAL A 838 22.68 -3.40 -17.81
CA VAL A 838 21.73 -4.52 -17.90
C VAL A 838 22.30 -5.79 -17.28
N LEU A 839 23.58 -6.09 -17.53
CA LEU A 839 24.25 -7.24 -16.91
C LEU A 839 24.35 -7.09 -15.39
N VAL A 840 24.62 -5.88 -14.89
CA VAL A 840 24.59 -5.61 -13.44
C VAL A 840 23.19 -5.87 -12.88
N THR A 841 22.14 -5.34 -13.51
CA THR A 841 20.75 -5.50 -13.05
C THR A 841 20.26 -6.95 -13.08
N VAL A 842 20.46 -7.65 -14.21
CA VAL A 842 19.83 -8.95 -14.47
C VAL A 842 20.66 -10.10 -13.93
N VAL A 843 21.99 -9.99 -13.95
CA VAL A 843 22.89 -11.10 -13.58
C VAL A 843 23.54 -10.89 -12.23
N LEU A 844 24.17 -9.73 -12.01
CA LEU A 844 24.99 -9.51 -10.81
C LEU A 844 24.14 -9.15 -9.58
N ALA A 845 23.13 -8.29 -9.71
CA ALA A 845 22.34 -7.82 -8.58
C ALA A 845 21.65 -8.94 -7.79
N PRO A 846 20.94 -9.91 -8.42
CA PRO A 846 20.34 -11.02 -7.67
C PRO A 846 21.38 -11.91 -6.98
N ARG A 847 22.54 -12.10 -7.62
CA ARG A 847 23.64 -12.91 -7.09
C ARG A 847 24.34 -12.23 -5.92
N LEU A 848 24.59 -10.92 -6.01
CA LEU A 848 25.17 -10.11 -4.94
C LEU A 848 24.28 -10.08 -3.70
N ILE A 849 22.97 -9.82 -3.89
CA ILE A 849 21.99 -9.81 -2.79
C ILE A 849 21.92 -11.19 -2.12
N ARG A 850 21.88 -12.27 -2.91
CA ARG A 850 21.87 -13.64 -2.37
C ARG A 850 23.15 -13.98 -1.63
N SER A 851 24.33 -13.66 -2.18
CA SER A 851 25.62 -13.98 -1.58
C SER A 851 25.97 -13.12 -0.37
N LEU A 852 25.38 -11.94 -0.21
CA LEU A 852 25.52 -11.13 1.00
C LEU A 852 24.55 -11.56 2.11
N ALA A 853 23.38 -12.09 1.73
CA ALA A 853 22.38 -12.59 2.68
C ALA A 853 22.73 -13.96 3.27
N LEU A 854 23.55 -14.74 2.56
CA LEU A 854 24.16 -16.01 3.02
C LEU A 854 25.47 -15.73 3.74
#